data_AF-A0A7C6JWQ2-F1
#
_entry.id   AF-A0A7C6JWQ2-F1
#
_cell.length_a   1.000
_cell.length_b   1.000
_cell.length_c   1.000
_cell.angle_alpha   90.00
_cell.angle_beta   90.00
_cell.angle_gamma   90.00
#
_symmetry.space_group_name_H-M   'P 1'
#
loop_
_entity.id
_entity.type
_entity.pdbx_description
1 polymer ?
#
loop_
_entity_poly.entity_id
_entity_poly.type
_entity_poly.pdbx_seq_one_letter_code
_entity_poly.pdbx_strand_id
1 'polypeptide(L)'
;MIDLDKLENPSKEYRGAPFWAWNSSLDKAGLEFQIKALKEMGFGGCHIHSRVGLEVPYLSDQFLDMMEFSIEKAKEEDMLICLYDEDRWPSGYGSGIVTKEKKFRAVHLLLTTVPYEESIVEEKIIYKANFAVGVRTNVGKLIAVYDVVLDSNGYLVEYNIIDATAKAKGTKWYAYIEENPPHTWYNGGAYVDVLNKDAIDSFIGTSYQKYKERFGKDFGKWIPSIFTDEPHMIFKTNLKTPFDKEDLFMPWTWNIQEKCIQKYHVNLIDNLPVLFWEMENNDRTIRYAFHKILADLFEESYSRNIGTWCEENNISFTGHYLYEETLFEQNRSDGDLMRMYRDMDLPGMDLLFDEVALTTAKQIQSIVHQYAKAGATSEEYGVTNWAFELRDYKFQSDWQAALGINKRVPHLSLMSLKGEAKRDFPASISYQAPWAKQMKVLEDHFARVNMLLEKGKPVVHVAVLHPIESYWLLFGPDKQTEERRKKLDQDFQNVTKWLLCNGIDFDYLDEELLQELYTDNDNTFGNMKYDVIILPAICGIRATSIEILKKFERNGGEVIIWGNKPQFVDGKKRESVLDGVGKVISYTKSALLESVEKYREVLYLNTDGSIDDAFIHQLKRCGKDQILFLASIEKPLDKDNPELKETTIRVKGNYHVAEYDTYQNKYVKTESCCQGDFTEVKCKIYEGNSLMLILTKDEEVQLLPGNVCNQSQKAAVPDKVRYSLEEYNVALLDQAEYSVDDETYMDKEEILKIDEKMRKKLGYRARSFNMAQPYSYINKDEEHQLNLRFSIESACNLENVYLALEEVENTSLFLNGQPVNKTVVGWYIDQEIYKIFLGKLHQGTNILEAKIKYRENTNLEAMYLLGDFSVHVKKDAFEIGEKKDLVSFENLVGQGFDFYGGNIRYIFDIDCPSGNLRIHIPKYRGSCVGIEIDGVKQSQCIIQAPFEFLFTNLTNGKHEIVLILYGNRFNTLSHLHDACKEDDCRSFPLLWRTEGENWTYEYQIRPMGIIEKPQIFV
;
A
#
# COMPACT_ATOMS: atom_id res chain seq x y z
N MET A 1 -9.38 -1.47 33.75
CA MET A 1 -7.96 -1.11 34.01
C MET A 1 -7.11 -1.63 32.88
N ILE A 2 -6.02 -0.94 32.55
CA ILE A 2 -5.03 -1.40 31.58
C ILE A 2 -4.28 -2.56 32.24
N ASP A 3 -4.25 -3.70 31.55
CA ASP A 3 -3.57 -4.91 32.01
C ASP A 3 -2.13 -4.85 31.50
N LEU A 4 -1.21 -4.47 32.38
CA LEU A 4 0.19 -4.19 32.04
C LEU A 4 0.94 -5.46 31.62
N ASP A 5 0.58 -6.62 32.18
CA ASP A 5 1.23 -7.89 31.88
C ASP A 5 0.99 -8.31 30.41
N LYS A 6 -0.16 -7.93 29.84
CA LYS A 6 -0.48 -8.17 28.42
C LYS A 6 0.28 -7.26 27.44
N LEU A 7 0.81 -6.12 27.91
CA LEU A 7 1.59 -5.20 27.07
C LEU A 7 3.04 -5.67 26.85
N GLU A 8 3.55 -6.55 27.71
CA GLU A 8 4.89 -7.12 27.56
C GLU A 8 4.98 -8.02 26.34
N ASN A 9 3.98 -8.89 26.16
CA ASN A 9 3.87 -9.81 25.03
C ASN A 9 2.46 -9.77 24.42
N PRO A 10 2.16 -8.78 23.56
CA PRO A 10 0.88 -8.71 22.86
C PRO A 10 0.64 -9.95 22.00
N SER A 11 -0.60 -10.43 21.99
CA SER A 11 -1.01 -11.62 21.24
C SER A 11 -1.01 -11.38 19.72
N LYS A 12 -1.06 -12.48 18.97
CA LYS A 12 -0.96 -12.48 17.49
C LYS A 12 -2.03 -11.64 16.80
N GLU A 13 -3.20 -11.48 17.40
CA GLU A 13 -4.31 -10.72 16.81
C GLU A 13 -3.98 -9.23 16.69
N TYR A 14 -3.06 -8.68 17.48
CA TYR A 14 -2.69 -7.25 17.45
C TYR A 14 -1.51 -6.92 16.53
N ARG A 15 -0.90 -7.95 15.93
CA ARG A 15 0.30 -7.84 15.09
C ARG A 15 -0.08 -7.78 13.61
N GLY A 16 0.85 -7.32 12.77
CA GLY A 16 0.69 -7.33 11.33
C GLY A 16 0.61 -8.75 10.76
N ALA A 17 0.00 -8.86 9.59
CA ALA A 17 -0.10 -10.10 8.82
C ALA A 17 0.19 -9.80 7.34
N PRO A 18 1.46 -9.90 6.89
CA PRO A 18 1.84 -9.52 5.53
C PRO A 18 1.18 -10.41 4.48
N PHE A 19 1.14 -9.91 3.25
CA PHE A 19 0.90 -10.75 2.09
C PHE A 19 2.07 -11.70 1.89
N TRP A 20 1.80 -13.00 2.06
CA TRP A 20 2.76 -14.06 1.79
C TRP A 20 2.58 -14.53 0.36
N ALA A 21 3.44 -13.98 -0.50
CA ALA A 21 3.35 -14.08 -1.93
C ALA A 21 3.88 -15.42 -2.46
N TRP A 22 2.98 -16.35 -2.73
CA TRP A 22 3.25 -17.61 -3.41
C TRP A 22 3.47 -17.38 -4.90
N ASN A 23 4.72 -17.47 -5.32
CA ASN A 23 5.19 -16.96 -6.62
C ASN A 23 6.28 -17.86 -7.26
N SER A 24 6.28 -19.15 -6.93
CA SER A 24 7.18 -20.16 -7.49
C SER A 24 6.52 -21.53 -7.36
N SER A 25 7.26 -22.62 -7.56
CA SER A 25 6.86 -23.96 -7.13
C SER A 25 6.60 -23.98 -5.62
N LEU A 26 5.62 -24.79 -5.19
CA LEU A 26 5.26 -24.91 -3.78
C LEU A 26 5.79 -26.24 -3.21
N ASP A 27 6.60 -26.16 -2.16
CA ASP A 27 7.07 -27.31 -1.40
C ASP A 27 6.93 -27.09 0.11
N LYS A 28 6.66 -28.17 0.85
CA LYS A 28 6.36 -28.10 2.28
C LYS A 28 7.54 -27.58 3.12
N ALA A 29 8.79 -27.85 2.74
CA ALA A 29 9.94 -27.45 3.53
C ALA A 29 10.18 -25.94 3.41
N GLY A 30 10.07 -25.39 2.20
CA GLY A 30 10.10 -23.94 1.95
C GLY A 30 8.98 -23.21 2.70
N LEU A 31 7.75 -23.73 2.61
CA LEU A 31 6.60 -23.14 3.31
C LEU A 31 6.77 -23.13 4.84
N GLU A 32 7.24 -24.22 5.44
CA GLU A 32 7.53 -24.29 6.88
C GLU A 32 8.64 -23.32 7.30
N PHE A 33 9.72 -23.23 6.51
CA PHE A 33 10.81 -22.28 6.76
C PHE A 33 10.30 -20.84 6.80
N GLN A 34 9.43 -20.47 5.86
CA GLN A 34 8.94 -19.10 5.75
C GLN A 34 7.94 -18.72 6.83
N ILE A 35 7.05 -19.63 7.26
CA ILE A 35 6.18 -19.38 8.42
C ILE A 35 7.03 -19.07 9.67
N LYS A 36 8.11 -19.83 9.90
CA LYS A 36 9.03 -19.57 11.01
C LYS A 36 9.78 -18.25 10.85
N ALA A 37 10.19 -17.90 9.63
CA ALA A 37 10.82 -16.62 9.36
C ALA A 37 9.87 -15.46 9.68
N LEU A 38 8.62 -15.50 9.21
CA LEU A 38 7.60 -14.48 9.51
C LEU A 38 7.32 -14.38 11.02
N LYS A 39 7.31 -15.51 11.75
CA LYS A 39 7.21 -15.51 13.21
C LYS A 39 8.40 -14.81 13.87
N GLU A 40 9.63 -15.10 13.43
CA GLU A 40 10.85 -14.48 13.94
C GLU A 40 10.86 -12.97 13.68
N MET A 41 10.29 -12.52 12.56
CA MET A 41 10.05 -11.11 12.23
C MET A 41 8.98 -10.46 13.11
N GLY A 42 8.28 -11.21 13.95
CA GLY A 42 7.32 -10.69 14.92
C GLY A 42 5.88 -10.55 14.42
N PHE A 43 5.57 -11.04 13.21
CA PHE A 43 4.21 -11.03 12.67
C PHE A 43 3.26 -11.97 13.41
N GLY A 44 1.98 -11.63 13.42
CA GLY A 44 0.92 -12.43 14.04
C GLY A 44 0.29 -13.47 13.12
N GLY A 45 0.46 -13.30 11.81
CA GLY A 45 -0.08 -14.19 10.79
C GLY A 45 0.44 -13.82 9.41
N CYS A 46 -0.21 -14.32 8.38
CA CYS A 46 -0.01 -13.87 7.00
C CYS A 46 -1.24 -14.15 6.13
N HIS A 47 -1.36 -13.46 5.00
CA HIS A 47 -2.36 -13.74 3.97
C HIS A 47 -1.71 -14.56 2.86
N ILE A 48 -2.23 -15.74 2.55
CA ILE A 48 -1.70 -16.55 1.42
C ILE A 48 -2.13 -15.89 0.12
N HIS A 49 -1.20 -15.28 -0.61
CA HIS A 49 -1.47 -14.48 -1.81
C HIS A 49 -0.75 -15.07 -3.03
N SER A 50 -1.48 -15.42 -4.08
CA SER A 50 -0.85 -15.84 -5.35
C SER A 50 -0.26 -14.63 -6.07
N ARG A 51 1.01 -14.72 -6.48
CA ARG A 51 1.74 -13.62 -7.14
C ARG A 51 2.52 -14.09 -8.37
N VAL A 52 3.13 -13.13 -9.07
CA VAL A 52 3.79 -13.36 -10.37
C VAL A 52 4.86 -14.45 -10.25
N GLY A 53 4.67 -15.57 -10.94
CA GLY A 53 5.62 -16.68 -10.96
C GLY A 53 5.07 -17.99 -10.39
N LEU A 54 3.81 -18.02 -9.93
CA LEU A 54 3.20 -19.24 -9.40
C LEU A 54 3.16 -20.36 -10.45
N GLU A 55 3.74 -21.52 -10.11
CA GLU A 55 3.77 -22.70 -10.99
C GLU A 55 2.65 -23.70 -10.70
N VAL A 56 2.01 -23.60 -9.53
CA VAL A 56 0.91 -24.49 -9.13
C VAL A 56 -0.44 -23.85 -9.51
N PRO A 57 -1.33 -24.55 -10.22
CA PRO A 57 -2.62 -23.97 -10.59
C PRO A 57 -3.45 -23.51 -9.38
N TYR A 58 -3.94 -22.27 -9.43
CA TYR A 58 -4.76 -21.66 -8.39
C TYR A 58 -5.99 -22.53 -8.06
N LEU A 59 -6.24 -22.75 -6.76
CA LEU A 59 -7.32 -23.61 -6.23
C LEU A 59 -7.35 -25.05 -6.77
N SER A 60 -6.23 -25.57 -7.28
CA SER A 60 -6.05 -27.00 -7.51
C SER A 60 -5.94 -27.76 -6.18
N ASP A 61 -6.11 -29.08 -6.22
CA ASP A 61 -5.91 -29.93 -5.03
C ASP A 61 -4.51 -29.76 -4.45
N GLN A 62 -3.48 -29.65 -5.30
CA GLN A 62 -2.11 -29.39 -4.84
C GLN A 62 -2.00 -28.03 -4.13
N PHE A 63 -2.61 -26.97 -4.66
CA PHE A 63 -2.61 -25.66 -4.01
C PHE A 63 -3.30 -25.72 -2.64
N LEU A 64 -4.48 -26.33 -2.57
CA LEU A 64 -5.24 -26.49 -1.33
C LEU A 64 -4.52 -27.41 -0.31
N ASP A 65 -3.80 -28.43 -0.76
CA ASP A 65 -2.97 -29.29 0.09
C ASP A 65 -1.79 -28.51 0.72
N MET A 66 -1.19 -27.58 -0.05
CA MET A 66 -0.15 -26.68 0.47
C MET A 66 -0.73 -25.68 1.47
N MET A 67 -1.95 -25.17 1.22
CA MET A 67 -2.63 -24.29 2.19
C MET A 67 -2.95 -25.04 3.47
N GLU A 68 -3.48 -26.27 3.37
CA GLU A 68 -3.77 -27.11 4.53
C GLU A 68 -2.52 -27.33 5.37
N PHE A 69 -1.40 -27.66 4.72
CA PHE A 69 -0.10 -27.80 5.39
C PHE A 69 0.32 -26.50 6.10
N SER A 70 0.24 -25.36 5.41
CA SER A 70 0.61 -24.06 5.98
C SER A 70 -0.28 -23.65 7.16
N ILE A 71 -1.58 -23.94 7.09
CA ILE A 71 -2.53 -23.71 8.18
C ILE A 71 -2.14 -24.53 9.41
N GLU A 72 -1.85 -25.84 9.25
CA GLU A 72 -1.43 -26.67 10.38
C GLU A 72 -0.08 -26.22 10.96
N LYS A 73 0.87 -25.77 10.12
CA LYS A 73 2.13 -25.21 10.60
C LYS A 73 1.98 -23.87 11.31
N ALA A 74 1.12 -22.99 10.83
CA ALA A 74 0.82 -21.74 11.52
C ALA A 74 0.18 -22.01 12.90
N LYS A 75 -0.68 -23.03 13.04
CA LYS A 75 -1.23 -23.45 14.34
C LYS A 75 -0.14 -23.88 15.32
N GLU A 76 0.83 -24.67 14.86
CA GLU A 76 1.97 -25.11 15.67
C GLU A 76 2.82 -23.92 16.17
N GLU A 77 2.99 -22.89 15.33
CA GLU A 77 3.79 -21.68 15.62
C GLU A 77 2.98 -20.53 16.27
N ASP A 78 1.71 -20.78 16.60
CA ASP A 78 0.76 -19.78 17.12
C ASP A 78 0.67 -18.53 16.23
N MET A 79 0.41 -18.73 14.94
CA MET A 79 0.17 -17.72 13.92
C MET A 79 -1.21 -17.90 13.28
N LEU A 80 -1.76 -16.82 12.73
CA LEU A 80 -3.00 -16.81 11.95
C LEU A 80 -2.70 -16.98 10.46
N ILE A 81 -3.62 -17.61 9.71
CA ILE A 81 -3.60 -17.63 8.25
C ILE A 81 -4.85 -16.96 7.75
N CYS A 82 -4.71 -15.81 7.10
CA CYS A 82 -5.80 -15.14 6.42
C CYS A 82 -5.90 -15.66 4.98
N LEU A 83 -7.12 -15.74 4.47
CA LEU A 83 -7.34 -16.10 3.07
C LEU A 83 -7.24 -14.86 2.19
N TYR A 84 -6.85 -15.08 0.95
CA TYR A 84 -6.93 -14.10 -0.13
C TYR A 84 -7.80 -14.71 -1.22
N ASP A 85 -8.75 -13.93 -1.75
CA ASP A 85 -9.89 -14.46 -2.51
C ASP A 85 -9.61 -14.70 -4.01
N GLU A 86 -8.46 -14.27 -4.52
CA GLU A 86 -8.13 -14.24 -5.95
C GLU A 86 -6.70 -14.72 -6.27
N ASP A 87 -6.43 -15.03 -7.55
CA ASP A 87 -5.08 -15.11 -8.11
C ASP A 87 -4.59 -13.72 -8.54
N ARG A 88 -3.59 -13.16 -7.85
CA ARG A 88 -3.24 -11.72 -7.95
C ARG A 88 -4.47 -10.86 -7.63
N TRP A 89 -4.66 -9.74 -8.32
CA TRP A 89 -5.74 -8.78 -8.16
C TRP A 89 -6.14 -8.30 -9.56
N PRO A 90 -7.26 -7.58 -9.76
CA PRO A 90 -8.35 -7.30 -8.81
C PRO A 90 -9.26 -8.51 -8.55
N SER A 91 -9.92 -8.58 -7.40
CA SER A 91 -10.80 -9.69 -7.01
C SER A 91 -12.04 -9.86 -7.91
N GLY A 92 -12.45 -11.12 -8.10
CA GLY A 92 -13.78 -11.48 -8.62
C GLY A 92 -13.80 -12.36 -9.87
N TYR A 93 -12.65 -12.60 -10.51
CA TYR A 93 -12.57 -13.35 -11.77
C TYR A 93 -12.11 -14.81 -11.59
N GLY A 94 -11.61 -15.18 -10.41
CA GLY A 94 -11.22 -16.52 -9.98
C GLY A 94 -10.17 -17.16 -10.88
N SER A 95 -9.03 -16.50 -11.12
CA SER A 95 -8.01 -16.90 -12.11
C SER A 95 -8.56 -17.05 -13.54
N GLY A 96 -9.63 -16.33 -13.85
CA GLY A 96 -10.32 -16.36 -15.13
C GLY A 96 -11.29 -17.53 -15.27
N ILE A 97 -11.51 -18.34 -14.23
CA ILE A 97 -12.47 -19.44 -14.24
C ILE A 97 -13.90 -18.91 -14.36
N VAL A 98 -14.23 -17.86 -13.59
CA VAL A 98 -15.57 -17.24 -13.60
C VAL A 98 -15.87 -16.66 -14.98
N THR A 99 -14.91 -15.95 -15.56
CA THR A 99 -15.08 -15.21 -16.81
C THR A 99 -14.88 -16.06 -18.08
N LYS A 100 -14.73 -17.39 -17.94
CA LYS A 100 -14.97 -18.33 -19.04
C LYS A 100 -16.42 -18.26 -19.53
N GLU A 101 -17.36 -18.05 -18.61
CA GLU A 101 -18.75 -17.74 -18.97
C GLU A 101 -18.84 -16.27 -19.40
N LYS A 102 -19.04 -16.04 -20.71
CA LYS A 102 -19.05 -14.68 -21.28
C LYS A 102 -20.05 -13.72 -20.61
N LYS A 103 -21.20 -14.23 -20.15
CA LYS A 103 -22.22 -13.44 -19.44
C LYS A 103 -21.76 -12.86 -18.09
N PHE A 104 -20.65 -13.36 -17.54
CA PHE A 104 -20.05 -12.87 -16.29
C PHE A 104 -18.88 -11.92 -16.51
N ARG A 105 -18.49 -11.68 -17.77
CA ARG A 105 -17.45 -10.69 -18.09
C ARG A 105 -18.01 -9.29 -17.90
N ALA A 106 -17.14 -8.40 -17.43
CA ALA A 106 -17.44 -6.99 -17.37
C ALA A 106 -17.93 -6.49 -18.74
N VAL A 107 -18.98 -5.68 -18.74
CA VAL A 107 -19.46 -5.00 -19.93
C VAL A 107 -19.44 -3.50 -19.71
N HIS A 108 -19.29 -2.76 -20.80
CA HIS A 108 -19.28 -1.29 -20.79
C HIS A 108 -20.16 -0.72 -21.87
N LEU A 109 -20.69 0.48 -21.60
CA LEU A 109 -21.32 1.32 -22.59
C LEU A 109 -20.21 2.05 -23.35
N LEU A 110 -20.17 1.89 -24.68
CA LEU A 110 -19.42 2.73 -25.61
C LEU A 110 -20.37 3.73 -26.28
N LEU A 111 -20.12 5.02 -26.13
CA LEU A 111 -20.75 6.07 -26.93
C LEU A 111 -19.72 6.64 -27.92
N THR A 112 -20.03 6.57 -29.22
CA THR A 112 -19.07 6.94 -30.28
C THR A 112 -19.75 7.65 -31.45
N THR A 113 -19.01 8.51 -32.16
CA THR A 113 -19.48 9.09 -33.44
C THR A 113 -19.18 8.20 -34.65
N VAL A 114 -18.39 7.14 -34.46
CA VAL A 114 -17.94 6.24 -35.52
C VAL A 114 -18.69 4.91 -35.38
N PRO A 115 -19.62 4.55 -36.29
CA PRO A 115 -20.27 3.25 -36.25
C PRO A 115 -19.27 2.11 -36.50
N TYR A 116 -19.64 0.86 -36.23
CA TYR A 116 -18.81 -0.27 -36.64
C TYR A 116 -18.75 -0.35 -38.18
N GLU A 117 -17.53 -0.30 -38.73
CA GLU A 117 -17.23 -0.63 -40.13
C GLU A 117 -16.44 -1.96 -40.18
N GLU A 118 -16.27 -2.59 -41.35
CA GLU A 118 -15.31 -3.69 -41.54
C GLU A 118 -13.88 -3.16 -41.35
N SER A 119 -13.45 -2.94 -40.11
CA SER A 119 -12.07 -2.61 -39.77
C SER A 119 -11.66 -3.32 -38.48
N ILE A 120 -10.52 -4.01 -38.57
CA ILE A 120 -9.94 -4.89 -37.57
C ILE A 120 -9.54 -4.09 -36.32
N VAL A 121 -9.81 -4.65 -35.14
CA VAL A 121 -9.36 -4.13 -33.84
C VAL A 121 -7.84 -3.92 -33.88
N GLU A 122 -7.38 -2.70 -33.62
CA GLU A 122 -5.93 -2.46 -33.49
C GLU A 122 -5.39 -3.20 -32.27
N GLU A 123 -4.39 -4.05 -32.48
CA GLU A 123 -3.74 -4.90 -31.46
C GLU A 123 -3.24 -4.10 -30.23
N LYS A 124 -2.89 -2.81 -30.42
CA LYS A 124 -2.43 -1.90 -29.37
C LYS A 124 -3.49 -1.55 -28.31
N ILE A 125 -4.79 -1.72 -28.60
CA ILE A 125 -5.89 -1.39 -27.68
C ILE A 125 -6.14 -2.51 -26.66
N ILE A 126 -5.80 -3.76 -27.00
CA ILE A 126 -5.99 -4.95 -26.13
C ILE A 126 -5.14 -4.87 -24.85
N TYR A 127 -3.98 -4.22 -24.90
CA TYR A 127 -3.04 -4.12 -23.77
C TYR A 127 -3.49 -3.24 -22.59
N LYS A 128 -4.60 -2.49 -22.71
CA LYS A 128 -5.13 -1.62 -21.64
C LYS A 128 -6.22 -2.27 -20.77
N ALA A 129 -6.64 -3.48 -21.09
CA ALA A 129 -7.76 -4.15 -20.43
C ALA A 129 -7.42 -4.71 -19.04
N ASN A 130 -6.15 -4.74 -18.62
CA ASN A 130 -5.68 -5.27 -17.33
C ASN A 130 -6.20 -4.51 -16.10
N PHE A 131 -6.63 -3.25 -16.25
CA PHE A 131 -7.23 -2.42 -15.19
C PHE A 131 -8.71 -2.13 -15.45
N ALA A 132 -9.44 -3.09 -16.04
CA ALA A 132 -10.86 -2.96 -16.37
C ALA A 132 -11.21 -1.67 -17.14
N VAL A 133 -10.28 -1.14 -17.93
CA VAL A 133 -10.54 0.07 -18.71
C VAL A 133 -11.47 -0.30 -19.86
N GLY A 134 -12.48 0.54 -20.11
CA GLY A 134 -13.33 0.44 -21.29
C GLY A 134 -12.48 0.54 -22.55
N VAL A 135 -12.56 -0.47 -23.41
CA VAL A 135 -11.85 -0.51 -24.68
C VAL A 135 -12.83 -0.78 -25.80
N ARG A 136 -12.66 -0.08 -26.92
CA ARG A 136 -13.48 -0.30 -28.11
C ARG A 136 -13.14 -1.63 -28.75
N THR A 137 -14.07 -2.57 -28.71
CA THR A 137 -13.87 -3.92 -29.27
C THR A 137 -14.43 -4.07 -30.68
N ASN A 138 -15.36 -3.21 -31.12
CA ASN A 138 -16.10 -3.37 -32.38
C ASN A 138 -16.94 -4.67 -32.45
N VAL A 139 -17.18 -5.34 -31.32
CA VAL A 139 -17.97 -6.60 -31.24
C VAL A 139 -19.08 -6.49 -30.18
N GLY A 140 -19.69 -5.31 -30.08
CA GLY A 140 -20.81 -5.04 -29.17
C GLY A 140 -22.21 -5.10 -29.79
N LYS A 141 -23.21 -4.91 -28.95
CA LYS A 141 -24.62 -4.78 -29.35
C LYS A 141 -25.00 -3.31 -29.45
N LEU A 142 -25.41 -2.86 -30.64
CA LEU A 142 -26.00 -1.51 -30.81
C LEU A 142 -27.31 -1.44 -30.03
N ILE A 143 -27.40 -0.49 -29.10
CA ILE A 143 -28.61 -0.27 -28.27
C ILE A 143 -29.43 0.93 -28.73
N ALA A 144 -28.79 2.00 -29.21
CA ALA A 144 -29.47 3.19 -29.71
C ALA A 144 -28.54 4.06 -30.58
N VAL A 145 -29.15 4.90 -31.41
CA VAL A 145 -28.46 5.97 -32.15
C VAL A 145 -29.12 7.29 -31.77
N TYR A 146 -28.34 8.26 -31.34
CA TYR A 146 -28.80 9.57 -30.88
C TYR A 146 -28.45 10.65 -31.88
N ASP A 147 -29.39 11.53 -32.17
CA ASP A 147 -29.16 12.83 -32.75
C ASP A 147 -28.95 13.85 -31.63
N VAL A 148 -27.71 14.26 -31.37
CA VAL A 148 -27.35 15.17 -30.28
C VAL A 148 -27.16 16.59 -30.81
N VAL A 149 -27.99 17.51 -30.33
CA VAL A 149 -27.95 18.93 -30.69
C VAL A 149 -27.45 19.75 -29.50
N LEU A 150 -26.32 20.41 -29.71
CA LEU A 150 -25.72 21.32 -28.74
C LEU A 150 -25.91 22.78 -29.18
N ASP A 151 -25.96 23.70 -28.21
CA ASP A 151 -25.89 25.14 -28.47
C ASP A 151 -24.45 25.60 -28.79
N SER A 152 -24.25 26.89 -29.05
CA SER A 152 -22.92 27.46 -29.31
C SER A 152 -21.95 27.39 -28.12
N ASN A 153 -22.46 27.17 -26.91
CA ASN A 153 -21.67 27.06 -25.69
C ASN A 153 -21.44 25.60 -25.27
N GLY A 154 -22.01 24.63 -26.00
CA GLY A 154 -21.87 23.20 -25.76
C GLY A 154 -22.85 22.61 -24.74
N TYR A 155 -23.98 23.29 -24.48
CA TYR A 155 -25.09 22.72 -23.69
C TYR A 155 -25.99 21.86 -24.55
N LEU A 156 -26.47 20.76 -23.97
CA LEU A 156 -27.42 19.85 -24.60
C LEU A 156 -28.81 20.50 -24.66
N VAL A 157 -29.26 20.80 -25.88
CA VAL A 157 -30.56 21.46 -26.14
C VAL A 157 -31.62 20.42 -26.51
N GLU A 158 -31.25 19.46 -27.35
CA GLU A 158 -32.16 18.44 -27.87
C GLU A 158 -31.38 17.15 -28.12
N TYR A 159 -32.00 16.02 -27.80
CA TYR A 159 -31.54 14.70 -28.25
C TYR A 159 -32.72 13.81 -28.58
N ASN A 160 -32.61 13.04 -29.65
CA ASN A 160 -33.64 12.08 -30.06
C ASN A 160 -32.99 10.76 -30.46
N ILE A 161 -33.64 9.64 -30.14
CA ILE A 161 -33.29 8.36 -30.75
C ILE A 161 -33.76 8.38 -32.20
N ILE A 162 -32.83 8.10 -33.12
CA ILE A 162 -33.08 8.06 -34.56
C ILE A 162 -32.66 6.71 -35.14
N ASP A 163 -33.14 6.40 -36.34
CA ASP A 163 -32.63 5.25 -37.09
C ASP A 163 -31.17 5.49 -37.51
N ALA A 164 -30.35 4.44 -37.54
CA ALA A 164 -28.95 4.54 -37.95
C ALA A 164 -28.77 5.14 -39.35
N THR A 165 -29.73 4.96 -40.26
CA THR A 165 -29.73 5.51 -41.62
C THR A 165 -30.34 6.90 -41.73
N ALA A 166 -31.05 7.37 -40.70
CA ALA A 166 -31.68 8.69 -40.70
C ALA A 166 -30.66 9.83 -40.69
N LYS A 167 -31.03 10.99 -41.25
CA LYS A 167 -30.22 12.21 -41.15
C LYS A 167 -30.42 12.84 -39.77
N ALA A 168 -29.31 13.17 -39.10
CA ALA A 168 -29.29 13.90 -37.84
C ALA A 168 -29.35 15.42 -38.10
N LYS A 169 -30.03 16.16 -37.22
CA LYS A 169 -30.00 17.62 -37.13
C LYS A 169 -28.68 18.11 -36.54
N GLY A 170 -28.21 17.42 -35.50
CA GLY A 170 -26.94 17.65 -34.83
C GLY A 170 -25.90 16.60 -35.18
N THR A 171 -25.21 16.07 -34.16
CA THR A 171 -24.21 15.02 -34.33
C THR A 171 -24.81 13.66 -34.00
N LYS A 172 -24.59 12.69 -34.88
CA LYS A 172 -25.01 11.31 -34.66
C LYS A 172 -24.03 10.59 -33.73
N TRP A 173 -24.56 10.00 -32.67
CA TRP A 173 -23.82 9.17 -31.72
C TRP A 173 -24.43 7.78 -31.65
N TYR A 174 -23.59 6.76 -31.63
CA TYR A 174 -23.97 5.35 -31.54
C TYR A 174 -23.61 4.85 -30.15
N ALA A 175 -24.58 4.23 -29.47
CA ALA A 175 -24.37 3.58 -28.19
C ALA A 175 -24.31 2.06 -28.38
N TYR A 176 -23.21 1.45 -27.97
CA TYR A 176 -22.99 0.02 -27.97
C TYR A 176 -22.76 -0.48 -26.55
N ILE A 177 -23.23 -1.68 -26.24
CA ILE A 177 -22.77 -2.43 -25.07
C ILE A 177 -21.74 -3.45 -25.54
N GLU A 178 -20.53 -3.38 -25.01
CA GLU A 178 -19.40 -4.22 -25.38
C GLU A 178 -18.93 -5.05 -24.18
N GLU A 179 -18.47 -6.28 -24.43
CA GLU A 179 -17.77 -7.09 -23.44
C GLU A 179 -16.31 -6.62 -23.35
N ASN A 180 -15.76 -6.54 -22.14
CA ASN A 180 -14.33 -6.32 -21.95
C ASN A 180 -13.54 -7.54 -22.48
N PRO A 181 -12.48 -7.33 -23.29
CA PRO A 181 -11.79 -8.43 -23.95
C PRO A 181 -10.93 -9.23 -22.97
N PRO A 182 -10.62 -10.50 -23.31
CA PRO A 182 -9.67 -11.26 -22.53
C PRO A 182 -8.27 -10.65 -22.49
N HIS A 183 -7.54 -10.86 -21.40
CA HIS A 183 -6.19 -10.35 -21.20
C HIS A 183 -5.30 -11.37 -20.47
N THR A 184 -3.98 -11.31 -20.72
CA THR A 184 -3.00 -12.22 -20.10
C THR A 184 -2.92 -12.05 -18.58
N TRP A 185 -3.18 -10.84 -18.08
CA TRP A 185 -3.32 -10.57 -16.65
C TRP A 185 -4.38 -11.47 -15.98
N TYR A 186 -5.51 -11.73 -16.65
CA TYR A 186 -6.57 -12.61 -16.16
C TYR A 186 -6.37 -14.07 -16.59
N ASN A 187 -5.13 -14.50 -16.84
CA ASN A 187 -4.77 -15.83 -17.34
C ASN A 187 -5.52 -16.23 -18.63
N GLY A 188 -5.78 -15.25 -19.50
CA GLY A 188 -6.53 -15.45 -20.75
C GLY A 188 -8.05 -15.42 -20.60
N GLY A 189 -8.55 -15.20 -19.37
CA GLY A 189 -9.91 -14.75 -19.08
C GLY A 189 -10.05 -13.24 -19.26
N ALA A 190 -11.13 -12.65 -18.73
CA ALA A 190 -11.39 -11.21 -18.72
C ALA A 190 -11.74 -10.74 -17.29
N TYR A 191 -11.87 -9.43 -17.09
CA TYR A 191 -12.39 -8.88 -15.86
C TYR A 191 -13.87 -9.24 -15.63
N VAL A 192 -14.29 -9.34 -14.38
CA VAL A 192 -15.65 -9.76 -14.00
C VAL A 192 -16.63 -8.58 -13.97
N ASP A 193 -17.89 -8.82 -14.27
CA ASP A 193 -18.96 -7.83 -14.06
C ASP A 193 -19.32 -7.75 -12.56
N VAL A 194 -18.68 -6.82 -11.84
CA VAL A 194 -18.96 -6.58 -10.42
C VAL A 194 -20.37 -6.05 -10.12
N LEU A 195 -21.13 -5.63 -11.14
CA LEU A 195 -22.52 -5.17 -11.02
C LEU A 195 -23.53 -6.31 -11.22
N ASN A 196 -23.04 -7.51 -11.56
CA ASN A 196 -23.86 -8.69 -11.80
C ASN A 196 -23.74 -9.69 -10.65
N LYS A 197 -24.78 -9.74 -9.82
CA LYS A 197 -24.86 -10.69 -8.70
C LYS A 197 -24.60 -12.14 -9.11
N ASP A 198 -25.10 -12.62 -10.26
CA ASP A 198 -24.87 -14.01 -10.69
C ASP A 198 -23.38 -14.28 -10.98
N ALA A 199 -22.65 -13.28 -11.46
CA ALA A 199 -21.21 -13.37 -11.67
C ALA A 199 -20.46 -13.50 -10.34
N ILE A 200 -20.84 -12.68 -9.35
CA ILE A 200 -20.23 -12.73 -8.02
C ILE A 200 -20.65 -14.00 -7.25
N ASP A 201 -21.88 -14.49 -7.43
CA ASP A 201 -22.29 -15.80 -6.89
C ASP A 201 -21.43 -16.93 -7.47
N SER A 202 -21.09 -16.85 -8.77
CA SER A 202 -20.14 -17.77 -9.40
C SER A 202 -18.72 -17.63 -8.84
N PHE A 203 -18.28 -16.42 -8.50
CA PHE A 203 -16.99 -16.17 -7.86
C PHE A 203 -16.94 -16.77 -6.44
N ILE A 204 -17.96 -16.51 -5.62
CA ILE A 204 -18.14 -17.10 -4.28
C ILE A 204 -18.12 -18.64 -4.39
N GLY A 205 -18.85 -19.21 -5.35
CA GLY A 205 -18.84 -20.66 -5.60
C GLY A 205 -17.47 -21.21 -6.05
N THR A 206 -16.68 -20.41 -6.76
CA THR A 206 -15.37 -20.82 -7.29
C THR A 206 -14.26 -20.77 -6.25
N SER A 207 -14.24 -19.73 -5.41
CA SER A 207 -13.17 -19.45 -4.45
C SER A 207 -13.63 -19.72 -3.00
N TYR A 208 -14.52 -18.89 -2.47
CA TYR A 208 -14.99 -18.90 -1.08
C TYR A 208 -15.56 -20.25 -0.65
N GLN A 209 -16.44 -20.84 -1.46
CA GLN A 209 -17.08 -22.11 -1.15
C GLN A 209 -16.07 -23.27 -1.11
N LYS A 210 -15.05 -23.27 -1.98
CA LYS A 210 -13.96 -24.26 -1.93
C LYS A 210 -13.13 -24.12 -0.66
N TYR A 211 -12.83 -22.89 -0.24
CA TYR A 211 -12.14 -22.65 1.03
C TYR A 211 -12.97 -23.15 2.21
N LYS A 212 -14.28 -22.87 2.24
CA LYS A 212 -15.18 -23.36 3.29
C LYS A 212 -15.21 -24.88 3.36
N GLU A 213 -15.34 -25.55 2.22
CA GLU A 213 -15.37 -27.02 2.14
C GLU A 213 -14.11 -27.67 2.71
N ARG A 214 -12.95 -27.04 2.51
CA ARG A 214 -11.67 -27.57 2.97
C ARG A 214 -11.29 -27.12 4.38
N PHE A 215 -11.53 -25.86 4.72
CA PHE A 215 -10.96 -25.19 5.89
C PHE A 215 -12.00 -24.60 6.85
N GLY A 216 -13.31 -24.75 6.59
CA GLY A 216 -14.38 -24.11 7.36
C GLY A 216 -14.37 -24.41 8.87
N LYS A 217 -13.75 -25.52 9.29
CA LYS A 217 -13.55 -25.85 10.72
C LYS A 217 -12.64 -24.86 11.48
N ASP A 218 -11.82 -24.10 10.75
CA ASP A 218 -10.81 -23.18 11.28
C ASP A 218 -11.21 -21.70 11.16
N PHE A 219 -12.35 -21.42 10.49
CA PHE A 219 -12.89 -20.07 10.30
C PHE A 219 -13.22 -19.40 11.63
N GLY A 220 -12.83 -18.13 11.74
CA GLY A 220 -13.02 -17.28 12.92
C GLY A 220 -12.09 -17.61 14.09
N LYS A 221 -11.19 -18.59 13.94
CA LYS A 221 -10.22 -18.99 14.97
C LYS A 221 -8.78 -18.91 14.48
N TRP A 222 -8.43 -19.73 13.50
CA TRP A 222 -7.09 -19.77 12.90
C TRP A 222 -7.09 -19.09 11.53
N ILE A 223 -8.27 -19.03 10.91
CA ILE A 223 -8.53 -18.30 9.68
C ILE A 223 -9.51 -17.18 10.01
N PRO A 224 -9.02 -16.01 10.43
CA PRO A 224 -9.89 -14.96 10.95
C PRO A 224 -10.62 -14.21 9.83
N SER A 225 -10.01 -14.09 8.65
CA SER A 225 -10.52 -13.23 7.58
C SER A 225 -10.21 -13.75 6.18
N ILE A 226 -10.95 -13.21 5.21
CA ILE A 226 -10.69 -13.32 3.77
C ILE A 226 -10.59 -11.92 3.16
N PHE A 227 -9.51 -11.68 2.43
CA PHE A 227 -9.14 -10.39 1.85
C PHE A 227 -9.61 -10.27 0.41
N THR A 228 -10.30 -9.18 0.07
CA THR A 228 -10.61 -8.73 -1.29
C THR A 228 -9.71 -7.55 -1.67
N ASP A 229 -9.29 -7.50 -2.94
CA ASP A 229 -8.29 -6.55 -3.40
C ASP A 229 -8.75 -5.86 -4.69
N GLU A 230 -8.86 -4.53 -4.64
CA GLU A 230 -9.19 -3.63 -5.74
C GLU A 230 -10.38 -4.02 -6.67
N PRO A 231 -11.50 -4.61 -6.20
CA PRO A 231 -12.68 -4.71 -7.05
C PRO A 231 -13.19 -3.30 -7.39
N HIS A 232 -13.54 -3.08 -8.65
CA HIS A 232 -14.02 -1.79 -9.17
C HIS A 232 -14.89 -1.94 -10.40
N MET A 233 -15.61 -0.89 -10.77
CA MET A 233 -16.35 -0.83 -12.04
C MET A 233 -15.44 -0.39 -13.20
N ILE A 234 -15.89 -0.64 -14.43
CA ILE A 234 -15.26 -0.05 -15.62
C ILE A 234 -15.15 1.47 -15.45
N PHE A 235 -13.97 2.03 -15.71
CA PHE A 235 -13.74 3.46 -15.53
C PHE A 235 -14.64 4.33 -16.39
N LYS A 236 -15.24 5.34 -15.75
CA LYS A 236 -16.00 6.39 -16.41
C LYS A 236 -15.07 7.35 -17.14
N THR A 237 -15.46 7.80 -18.33
CA THR A 237 -14.73 8.83 -19.09
C THR A 237 -15.57 10.08 -19.33
N ASN A 238 -14.91 11.24 -19.38
CA ASN A 238 -15.53 12.51 -19.76
C ASN A 238 -14.93 13.04 -21.06
N LEU A 239 -15.69 13.90 -21.73
CA LEU A 239 -15.20 14.73 -22.83
C LEU A 239 -14.33 15.87 -22.27
N LYS A 240 -13.20 16.14 -22.92
CA LYS A 240 -12.39 17.35 -22.62
C LYS A 240 -13.18 18.63 -22.90
N THR A 241 -13.82 18.69 -24.06
CA THR A 241 -14.73 19.77 -24.45
C THR A 241 -16.07 19.19 -24.93
N PRO A 242 -17.20 19.90 -24.77
CA PRO A 242 -18.51 19.38 -25.15
C PRO A 242 -18.66 19.06 -26.65
N PHE A 243 -17.74 19.53 -27.51
CA PHE A 243 -17.76 19.32 -28.96
C PHE A 243 -16.85 18.19 -29.44
N ASP A 244 -16.06 17.59 -28.54
CA ASP A 244 -15.18 16.48 -28.89
C ASP A 244 -15.99 15.25 -29.29
N LYS A 245 -15.35 14.39 -30.09
CA LYS A 245 -15.99 13.24 -30.75
C LYS A 245 -15.30 11.91 -30.44
N GLU A 246 -14.46 11.92 -29.41
CA GLU A 246 -13.75 10.73 -28.92
C GLU A 246 -14.72 9.71 -28.33
N ASP A 247 -14.26 8.46 -28.27
CA ASP A 247 -15.03 7.37 -27.69
C ASP A 247 -15.16 7.56 -26.17
N LEU A 248 -16.38 7.40 -25.66
CA LEU A 248 -16.69 7.52 -24.25
C LEU A 248 -17.16 6.17 -23.69
N PHE A 249 -16.70 5.87 -22.48
CA PHE A 249 -16.95 4.65 -21.75
C PHE A 249 -17.66 4.94 -20.43
N MET A 250 -18.69 4.15 -20.13
CA MET A 250 -19.35 4.13 -18.82
C MET A 250 -19.55 2.68 -18.37
N PRO A 251 -19.49 2.40 -17.06
CA PRO A 251 -19.83 1.09 -16.54
C PRO A 251 -21.28 0.71 -16.85
N TRP A 252 -21.50 -0.57 -17.10
CA TRP A 252 -22.79 -1.10 -17.49
C TRP A 252 -22.95 -2.55 -17.01
N THR A 253 -24.19 -3.01 -16.93
CA THR A 253 -24.52 -4.44 -16.86
C THR A 253 -25.83 -4.67 -17.62
N TRP A 254 -26.07 -5.88 -18.13
CA TRP A 254 -27.15 -6.15 -19.08
C TRP A 254 -28.55 -5.76 -18.58
N ASN A 255 -28.80 -5.87 -17.26
CA ASN A 255 -30.10 -5.58 -16.65
C ASN A 255 -30.20 -4.18 -16.01
N ILE A 256 -29.19 -3.32 -16.14
CA ILE A 256 -29.15 -2.01 -15.45
C ILE A 256 -30.34 -1.12 -15.81
N GLN A 257 -30.77 -1.15 -17.08
CA GLN A 257 -31.94 -0.42 -17.58
C GLN A 257 -33.22 -0.83 -16.85
N GLU A 258 -33.47 -2.14 -16.74
CA GLU A 258 -34.66 -2.69 -16.11
C GLU A 258 -34.68 -2.34 -14.62
N LYS A 259 -33.53 -2.50 -13.95
CA LYS A 259 -33.38 -2.16 -12.53
C LYS A 259 -33.52 -0.66 -12.27
N CYS A 260 -32.99 0.20 -13.15
CA CYS A 260 -33.14 1.65 -13.02
C CYS A 260 -34.60 2.10 -13.20
N ILE A 261 -35.33 1.51 -14.14
CA ILE A 261 -36.78 1.77 -14.29
C ILE A 261 -37.54 1.33 -13.04
N GLN A 262 -37.21 0.17 -12.48
CA GLN A 262 -37.88 -0.37 -11.30
C GLN A 262 -37.62 0.46 -10.04
N LYS A 263 -36.36 0.84 -9.77
CA LYS A 263 -35.94 1.50 -8.53
C LYS A 263 -36.06 3.02 -8.59
N TYR A 264 -35.79 3.61 -9.76
CA TYR A 264 -35.69 5.07 -9.93
C TYR A 264 -36.67 5.66 -10.94
N HIS A 265 -37.47 4.83 -11.62
CA HIS A 265 -38.44 5.27 -12.63
C HIS A 265 -37.82 6.08 -13.76
N VAL A 266 -36.54 5.79 -14.08
CA VAL A 266 -35.78 6.43 -15.15
C VAL A 266 -35.46 5.38 -16.22
N ASN A 267 -35.79 5.70 -17.47
CA ASN A 267 -35.32 4.97 -18.63
C ASN A 267 -33.95 5.55 -19.06
N LEU A 268 -32.87 4.80 -18.84
CA LEU A 268 -31.51 5.26 -19.16
C LEU A 268 -31.26 5.32 -20.66
N ILE A 269 -31.67 4.30 -21.42
CA ILE A 269 -31.49 4.24 -22.88
C ILE A 269 -32.18 5.44 -23.56
N ASP A 270 -33.36 5.83 -23.13
CA ASP A 270 -34.04 6.99 -23.71
C ASP A 270 -33.27 8.30 -23.49
N ASN A 271 -32.34 8.35 -22.52
CA ASN A 271 -31.74 9.58 -22.01
C ASN A 271 -30.20 9.56 -21.89
N LEU A 272 -29.49 8.61 -22.52
CA LEU A 272 -28.03 8.47 -22.38
C LEU A 272 -27.23 9.76 -22.61
N PRO A 273 -27.55 10.65 -23.59
CA PRO A 273 -26.80 11.89 -23.79
C PRO A 273 -26.73 12.78 -22.52
N VAL A 274 -27.73 12.75 -21.65
CA VAL A 274 -27.74 13.55 -20.40
C VAL A 274 -26.61 13.16 -19.44
N LEU A 275 -26.08 11.94 -19.55
CA LEU A 275 -24.94 11.48 -18.74
C LEU A 275 -23.64 12.20 -19.12
N PHE A 276 -23.48 12.60 -20.38
CA PHE A 276 -22.21 13.09 -20.94
C PHE A 276 -22.16 14.60 -21.15
N TRP A 277 -23.30 15.29 -21.23
CA TRP A 277 -23.38 16.72 -21.48
C TRP A 277 -24.16 17.48 -20.40
N GLU A 278 -23.81 18.76 -20.18
CA GLU A 278 -24.59 19.66 -19.32
C GLU A 278 -25.82 20.18 -20.07
N MET A 279 -26.96 20.32 -19.37
CA MET A 279 -28.20 20.91 -19.90
C MET A 279 -28.36 22.36 -19.42
N GLU A 280 -28.94 23.25 -20.24
CA GLU A 280 -29.18 24.65 -19.86
C GLU A 280 -30.11 24.79 -18.63
N ASN A 281 -31.14 23.94 -18.56
CA ASN A 281 -32.08 23.92 -17.43
C ASN A 281 -31.44 23.41 -16.12
N ASN A 282 -30.20 22.90 -16.18
CA ASN A 282 -29.48 22.26 -15.08
C ASN A 282 -30.24 21.10 -14.43
N ASP A 283 -31.10 20.38 -15.15
CA ASP A 283 -31.66 19.13 -14.63
C ASP A 283 -30.57 18.06 -14.58
N ARG A 284 -30.39 17.44 -13.42
CA ARG A 284 -29.38 16.41 -13.17
C ARG A 284 -29.98 15.13 -12.61
N THR A 285 -31.31 15.00 -12.58
CA THR A 285 -31.99 13.83 -12.01
C THR A 285 -31.63 12.52 -12.71
N ILE A 286 -31.45 12.53 -14.05
CA ILE A 286 -31.08 11.33 -14.81
C ILE A 286 -29.65 10.91 -14.51
N ARG A 287 -28.71 11.87 -14.48
CA ARG A 287 -27.32 11.62 -14.08
C ARG A 287 -27.26 11.10 -12.65
N TYR A 288 -27.98 11.73 -11.73
CA TYR A 288 -28.08 11.28 -10.35
C TYR A 288 -28.57 9.83 -10.23
N ALA A 289 -29.67 9.50 -10.90
CA ALA A 289 -30.23 8.14 -10.91
C ALA A 289 -29.26 7.10 -11.49
N PHE A 290 -28.48 7.47 -12.52
CA PHE A 290 -27.46 6.60 -13.11
C PHE A 290 -26.33 6.28 -12.12
N HIS A 291 -25.75 7.28 -11.46
CA HIS A 291 -24.71 7.03 -10.47
C HIS A 291 -25.24 6.23 -9.27
N LYS A 292 -26.47 6.52 -8.83
CA LYS A 292 -27.10 5.83 -7.71
C LYS A 292 -27.39 4.36 -8.01
N ILE A 293 -27.89 4.02 -9.20
CA ILE A 293 -28.11 2.61 -9.58
C ILE A 293 -26.78 1.85 -9.70
N LEU A 294 -25.70 2.48 -10.18
CA LEU A 294 -24.38 1.85 -10.18
C LEU A 294 -23.89 1.53 -8.77
N ALA A 295 -23.95 2.50 -7.86
CA ALA A 295 -23.54 2.31 -6.46
C ALA A 295 -24.35 1.21 -5.77
N ASP A 296 -25.67 1.17 -5.97
CA ASP A 296 -26.51 0.10 -5.43
C ASP A 296 -26.14 -1.27 -5.99
N LEU A 297 -25.92 -1.38 -7.30
CA LEU A 297 -25.63 -2.66 -7.93
C LEU A 297 -24.29 -3.21 -7.52
N PHE A 298 -23.30 -2.34 -7.36
CA PHE A 298 -21.98 -2.75 -6.91
C PHE A 298 -22.03 -3.23 -5.45
N GLU A 299 -22.64 -2.45 -4.56
CA GLU A 299 -22.88 -2.85 -3.16
C GLU A 299 -23.66 -4.18 -3.07
N GLU A 300 -24.83 -4.26 -3.73
CA GLU A 300 -25.73 -5.41 -3.66
C GLU A 300 -25.09 -6.69 -4.23
N SER A 301 -24.35 -6.57 -5.34
CA SER A 301 -23.78 -7.73 -6.05
C SER A 301 -22.46 -8.19 -5.44
N TYR A 302 -21.64 -7.24 -4.98
CA TYR A 302 -20.28 -7.50 -4.51
C TYR A 302 -20.21 -7.47 -2.98
N SER A 303 -20.15 -6.27 -2.38
CA SER A 303 -19.80 -6.09 -0.97
C SER A 303 -20.80 -6.73 -0.02
N ARG A 304 -22.10 -6.49 -0.19
CA ARG A 304 -23.15 -7.09 0.63
C ARG A 304 -23.23 -8.60 0.42
N ASN A 305 -23.06 -9.07 -0.81
CA ASN A 305 -23.16 -10.49 -1.16
C ASN A 305 -22.04 -11.30 -0.50
N ILE A 306 -20.79 -10.84 -0.65
CA ILE A 306 -19.62 -11.46 -0.02
C ILE A 306 -19.67 -11.28 1.51
N GLY A 307 -19.99 -10.09 2.00
CA GLY A 307 -20.13 -9.80 3.43
C GLY A 307 -21.15 -10.71 4.13
N THR A 308 -22.33 -10.90 3.51
CA THR A 308 -23.36 -11.83 4.03
C THR A 308 -22.84 -13.27 4.07
N TRP A 309 -22.16 -13.71 3.01
CA TRP A 309 -21.55 -15.04 3.00
C TRP A 309 -20.51 -15.19 4.11
N CYS A 310 -19.66 -14.18 4.33
CA CYS A 310 -18.65 -14.17 5.39
C CYS A 310 -19.28 -14.26 6.79
N GLU A 311 -20.32 -13.45 7.06
CA GLU A 311 -21.08 -13.48 8.31
C GLU A 311 -21.69 -14.87 8.58
N GLU A 312 -22.36 -15.45 7.58
CA GLU A 312 -22.98 -16.79 7.67
C GLU A 312 -21.96 -17.92 7.91
N ASN A 313 -20.69 -17.67 7.62
CA ASN A 313 -19.60 -18.63 7.72
C ASN A 313 -18.59 -18.34 8.83
N ASN A 314 -18.85 -17.32 9.66
CA ASN A 314 -18.01 -16.95 10.80
C ASN A 314 -16.54 -16.68 10.41
N ILE A 315 -16.35 -15.94 9.32
CA ILE A 315 -15.05 -15.43 8.86
C ILE A 315 -15.21 -13.95 8.52
N SER A 316 -14.25 -13.11 8.89
CA SER A 316 -14.35 -11.67 8.65
C SER A 316 -14.11 -11.32 7.18
N PHE A 317 -14.97 -10.48 6.61
CA PHE A 317 -14.72 -9.84 5.32
C PHE A 317 -13.81 -8.61 5.50
N THR A 318 -12.65 -8.61 4.84
CA THR A 318 -11.65 -7.53 4.91
C THR A 318 -11.11 -7.21 3.52
N GLY A 319 -10.45 -6.07 3.35
CA GLY A 319 -9.87 -5.65 2.07
C GLY A 319 -10.13 -4.18 1.78
N HIS A 320 -9.95 -3.77 0.53
CA HIS A 320 -10.17 -2.39 0.08
C HIS A 320 -10.70 -2.35 -1.35
N TYR A 321 -10.99 -1.14 -1.83
CA TYR A 321 -11.43 -0.87 -3.20
C TYR A 321 -10.36 -0.08 -3.96
N LEU A 322 -10.50 0.08 -5.27
CA LEU A 322 -9.50 0.77 -6.08
C LEU A 322 -9.67 2.30 -5.99
N TYR A 323 -8.58 3.04 -5.79
CA TYR A 323 -8.56 4.52 -5.83
C TYR A 323 -9.54 5.23 -4.87
N GLU A 324 -9.19 5.23 -3.59
CA GLU A 324 -10.13 5.59 -2.52
C GLU A 324 -10.00 7.04 -2.01
N GLU A 325 -8.93 7.74 -2.39
CA GLU A 325 -8.52 8.98 -1.73
C GLU A 325 -9.34 10.20 -2.15
N THR A 326 -9.50 10.42 -3.46
CA THR A 326 -10.19 11.60 -3.99
C THR A 326 -11.61 11.29 -4.45
N LEU A 327 -12.49 12.30 -4.42
CA LEU A 327 -13.84 12.19 -4.97
C LEU A 327 -13.81 11.92 -6.48
N PHE A 328 -12.77 12.39 -7.18
CA PHE A 328 -12.57 12.13 -8.60
C PHE A 328 -12.36 10.65 -8.87
N GLU A 329 -11.40 10.07 -8.15
CA GLU A 329 -11.03 8.67 -8.23
C GLU A 329 -12.21 7.77 -7.86
N GLN A 330 -12.78 7.96 -6.67
CA GLN A 330 -13.95 7.21 -6.21
C GLN A 330 -15.08 7.28 -7.24
N ASN A 331 -15.43 8.47 -7.74
CA ASN A 331 -16.48 8.57 -8.75
C ASN A 331 -16.14 7.82 -10.04
N ARG A 332 -14.86 7.79 -10.44
CA ARG A 332 -14.41 7.15 -11.68
C ARG A 332 -14.44 5.62 -11.60
N SER A 333 -14.03 5.02 -10.48
CA SER A 333 -13.90 3.57 -10.29
C SER A 333 -15.06 2.91 -9.53
N ASP A 334 -15.61 3.53 -8.48
CA ASP A 334 -16.45 2.81 -7.49
C ASP A 334 -17.80 3.45 -7.19
N GLY A 335 -17.88 4.78 -7.18
CA GLY A 335 -19.07 5.53 -6.81
C GLY A 335 -19.05 6.00 -5.37
N ASP A 336 -19.53 5.18 -4.43
CA ASP A 336 -19.75 5.50 -3.01
C ASP A 336 -19.13 4.39 -2.14
N LEU A 337 -17.93 4.66 -1.60
CA LEU A 337 -17.14 3.67 -0.86
C LEU A 337 -17.65 3.42 0.56
N MET A 338 -18.12 4.45 1.27
CA MET A 338 -18.59 4.32 2.65
C MET A 338 -19.75 3.34 2.77
N ARG A 339 -20.66 3.36 1.78
CA ARG A 339 -21.71 2.35 1.65
C ARG A 339 -21.16 0.94 1.59
N MET A 340 -20.08 0.70 0.84
CA MET A 340 -19.49 -0.62 0.66
C MET A 340 -18.69 -1.07 1.89
N TYR A 341 -17.97 -0.17 2.56
CA TYR A 341 -17.26 -0.47 3.80
C TYR A 341 -18.18 -0.92 4.94
N ARG A 342 -19.47 -0.53 4.93
CA ARG A 342 -20.46 -1.02 5.89
C ARG A 342 -20.50 -2.55 5.93
N ASP A 343 -20.41 -3.18 4.77
CA ASP A 343 -20.59 -4.63 4.62
C ASP A 343 -19.30 -5.43 4.92
N MET A 344 -18.18 -4.76 5.21
CA MET A 344 -16.92 -5.39 5.62
C MET A 344 -16.79 -5.42 7.15
N ASP A 345 -16.37 -6.54 7.74
CA ASP A 345 -16.11 -6.65 9.19
C ASP A 345 -14.88 -5.84 9.61
N LEU A 346 -13.86 -5.83 8.74
CA LEU A 346 -12.62 -5.07 8.87
C LEU A 346 -12.41 -4.28 7.58
N PRO A 347 -13.10 -3.13 7.38
CA PRO A 347 -12.88 -2.30 6.22
C PRO A 347 -11.42 -1.85 6.15
N GLY A 348 -10.89 -1.74 4.94
CA GLY A 348 -9.49 -1.40 4.73
C GLY A 348 -9.25 -0.39 3.63
N MET A 349 -8.00 0.05 3.57
CA MET A 349 -7.47 0.95 2.55
C MET A 349 -6.23 0.39 1.88
N ASP A 350 -5.95 0.91 0.70
CA ASP A 350 -4.65 0.81 0.03
C ASP A 350 -3.82 2.07 0.28
N LEU A 351 -2.61 1.89 0.81
CA LEU A 351 -1.58 2.91 0.83
C LEU A 351 -0.20 2.29 0.62
N LEU A 352 0.07 1.85 -0.61
CA LEU A 352 1.40 1.37 -0.98
C LEU A 352 2.44 2.51 -0.87
N PHE A 353 2.17 3.65 -1.51
CA PHE A 353 3.13 4.77 -1.57
C PHE A 353 3.40 5.42 -0.21
N ASP A 354 4.61 5.97 -0.07
CA ASP A 354 5.06 6.70 1.11
C ASP A 354 4.43 8.11 1.22
N GLU A 355 3.10 8.12 1.39
CA GLU A 355 2.21 9.29 1.39
C GLU A 355 1.27 9.30 2.60
N VAL A 356 0.45 10.36 2.72
CA VAL A 356 -0.50 10.55 3.83
C VAL A 356 -1.93 10.73 3.28
N ALA A 357 -2.72 9.65 3.32
CA ALA A 357 -4.10 9.62 2.82
C ALA A 357 -5.15 9.77 3.93
N LEU A 358 -5.33 11.01 4.43
CA LEU A 358 -6.24 11.29 5.55
C LEU A 358 -7.71 11.03 5.21
N THR A 359 -8.14 11.32 3.98
CA THR A 359 -9.54 11.20 3.56
C THR A 359 -10.00 9.75 3.55
N THR A 360 -9.19 8.83 3.02
CA THR A 360 -9.47 7.38 3.02
C THR A 360 -9.59 6.84 4.43
N ALA A 361 -8.56 7.05 5.26
CA ALA A 361 -8.54 6.57 6.64
C ALA A 361 -9.73 7.10 7.46
N LYS A 362 -10.12 8.37 7.27
CA LYS A 362 -11.30 8.94 7.94
C LYS A 362 -12.61 8.34 7.47
N GLN A 363 -12.80 8.03 6.19
CA GLN A 363 -14.01 7.34 5.71
C GLN A 363 -14.17 5.99 6.41
N ILE A 364 -13.09 5.22 6.48
CA ILE A 364 -13.05 3.91 7.14
C ILE A 364 -13.30 4.04 8.64
N GLN A 365 -12.58 4.93 9.32
CA GLN A 365 -12.74 5.16 10.77
C GLN A 365 -14.18 5.52 11.13
N SER A 366 -14.84 6.31 10.29
CA SER A 366 -16.24 6.70 10.49
C SER A 366 -17.17 5.49 10.49
N ILE A 367 -16.98 4.56 9.55
CA ILE A 367 -17.73 3.30 9.48
C ILE A 367 -17.41 2.41 10.70
N VAL A 368 -16.14 2.31 11.08
CA VAL A 368 -15.71 1.57 12.28
C VAL A 368 -16.41 2.10 13.53
N HIS A 369 -16.47 3.42 13.69
CA HIS A 369 -17.13 4.07 14.82
C HIS A 369 -18.65 3.86 14.82
N GLN A 370 -19.32 4.14 13.69
CA GLN A 370 -20.79 4.09 13.57
C GLN A 370 -21.34 2.68 13.75
N TYR A 371 -20.66 1.67 13.20
CA TYR A 371 -21.08 0.27 13.29
C TYR A 371 -20.40 -0.50 14.43
N ALA A 372 -19.55 0.15 15.23
CA ALA A 372 -18.77 -0.47 16.31
C ALA A 372 -17.97 -1.70 15.84
N LYS A 373 -17.32 -1.59 14.68
CA LYS A 373 -16.46 -2.64 14.13
C LYS A 373 -15.19 -2.78 14.99
N ALA A 374 -14.55 -3.95 14.93
CA ALA A 374 -13.36 -4.25 15.75
C ALA A 374 -12.13 -3.42 15.36
N GLY A 375 -12.10 -2.91 14.14
CA GLY A 375 -10.98 -2.14 13.63
C GLY A 375 -11.01 -2.01 12.12
N ALA A 376 -9.86 -1.66 11.57
CA ALA A 376 -9.66 -1.46 10.14
C ALA A 376 -8.28 -1.96 9.72
N THR A 377 -8.18 -2.38 8.46
CA THR A 377 -6.95 -2.87 7.87
C THR A 377 -6.31 -1.85 6.94
N SER A 378 -5.02 -1.98 6.68
CA SER A 378 -4.33 -1.24 5.62
C SER A 378 -3.37 -2.16 4.90
N GLU A 379 -3.54 -2.27 3.59
CA GLU A 379 -2.47 -2.72 2.70
C GLU A 379 -1.47 -1.57 2.56
N GLU A 380 -0.25 -1.78 3.01
CA GLU A 380 0.75 -0.72 3.07
C GLU A 380 2.15 -1.23 2.72
N TYR A 381 3.09 -0.30 2.58
CA TYR A 381 4.53 -0.56 2.37
C TYR A 381 4.92 -1.07 0.98
N GLY A 382 3.97 -1.35 0.09
CA GLY A 382 4.30 -1.74 -1.28
C GLY A 382 4.78 -0.56 -2.12
N VAL A 383 5.34 -0.84 -3.29
CA VAL A 383 5.91 0.19 -4.18
C VAL A 383 7.05 1.01 -3.51
N THR A 384 7.46 0.66 -2.28
CA THR A 384 8.60 1.23 -1.58
C THR A 384 9.85 0.47 -2.00
N ASN A 385 10.89 1.16 -2.47
CA ASN A 385 12.08 0.47 -2.98
C ASN A 385 12.88 -0.25 -1.87
N TRP A 386 13.88 -1.04 -2.28
CA TRP A 386 14.82 -1.73 -1.39
C TRP A 386 15.50 -0.83 -0.33
N ALA A 387 15.65 0.47 -0.56
CA ALA A 387 16.27 1.41 0.37
C ALA A 387 15.33 1.97 1.46
N PHE A 388 14.05 1.59 1.48
CA PHE A 388 13.08 2.03 2.50
C PHE A 388 13.49 1.55 3.90
N GLU A 389 13.39 2.42 4.91
CA GLU A 389 13.97 2.18 6.23
C GLU A 389 12.91 1.87 7.29
N LEU A 390 13.29 1.23 8.40
CA LEU A 390 12.34 0.90 9.48
C LEU A 390 11.70 2.14 10.12
N ARG A 391 12.35 3.30 10.05
CA ARG A 391 11.75 4.58 10.48
C ARG A 391 10.64 5.07 9.56
N ASP A 392 10.75 4.78 8.27
CA ASP A 392 9.77 5.20 7.28
C ASP A 392 8.51 4.30 7.40
N TYR A 393 8.70 2.97 7.58
CA TYR A 393 7.60 2.06 7.94
C TYR A 393 6.87 2.50 9.21
N LYS A 394 7.62 2.92 10.25
CA LYS A 394 7.02 3.42 11.49
C LYS A 394 6.19 4.68 11.25
N PHE A 395 6.75 5.68 10.57
CA PHE A 395 6.05 6.93 10.26
C PHE A 395 4.75 6.68 9.52
N GLN A 396 4.78 5.85 8.46
CA GLN A 396 3.61 5.57 7.63
C GLN A 396 2.47 4.94 8.45
N SER A 397 2.77 4.05 9.39
CA SER A 397 1.72 3.41 10.20
C SER A 397 1.32 4.19 11.45
N ASP A 398 2.15 5.11 11.96
CA ASP A 398 1.82 5.94 13.13
C ASP A 398 0.58 6.80 12.87
N TRP A 399 0.55 7.56 11.77
CA TRP A 399 -0.59 8.43 11.48
C TRP A 399 -1.85 7.62 11.14
N GLN A 400 -1.70 6.46 10.50
CA GLN A 400 -2.82 5.55 10.22
C GLN A 400 -3.42 5.01 11.52
N ALA A 401 -2.59 4.64 12.50
CA ALA A 401 -3.07 4.22 13.82
C ALA A 401 -3.78 5.35 14.58
N ALA A 402 -3.34 6.61 14.40
CA ALA A 402 -4.07 7.77 14.91
C ALA A 402 -5.42 8.01 14.23
N LEU A 403 -5.68 7.38 13.09
CA LEU A 403 -6.98 7.34 12.41
C LEU A 403 -7.68 5.98 12.51
N GLY A 404 -7.27 5.14 13.47
CA GLY A 404 -8.00 3.92 13.83
C GLY A 404 -7.68 2.68 12.98
N ILE A 405 -6.71 2.75 12.09
CA ILE A 405 -6.15 1.56 11.42
C ILE A 405 -5.37 0.75 12.46
N ASN A 406 -5.73 -0.52 12.64
CA ASN A 406 -5.16 -1.36 13.70
C ASN A 406 -4.81 -2.79 13.24
N LYS A 407 -4.95 -3.09 11.94
CA LYS A 407 -4.41 -4.28 11.29
C LYS A 407 -3.53 -3.84 10.13
N ARG A 408 -2.26 -4.24 10.15
CA ARG A 408 -1.29 -3.90 9.11
C ARG A 408 -1.10 -5.10 8.20
N VAL A 409 -1.15 -4.87 6.90
CA VAL A 409 -0.92 -5.87 5.85
C VAL A 409 0.25 -5.39 4.99
N PRO A 410 1.50 -5.66 5.41
CA PRO A 410 2.65 -5.30 4.60
C PRO A 410 2.63 -5.98 3.22
N HIS A 411 2.69 -5.17 2.18
CA HIS A 411 2.90 -5.56 0.79
C HIS A 411 4.41 -5.45 0.49
N LEU A 412 5.16 -6.54 0.33
CA LEU A 412 4.76 -7.95 0.37
C LEU A 412 5.94 -8.83 0.81
N SER A 413 5.65 -10.03 1.32
CA SER A 413 6.65 -11.05 1.69
C SER A 413 6.76 -12.10 0.57
N LEU A 414 7.73 -11.93 -0.33
CA LEU A 414 7.95 -12.85 -1.45
C LEU A 414 8.40 -14.23 -0.96
N MET A 415 7.77 -15.29 -1.50
CA MET A 415 8.23 -16.66 -1.23
C MET A 415 9.56 -16.95 -1.93
N SER A 416 9.72 -16.49 -3.16
CA SER A 416 10.98 -16.51 -3.88
C SER A 416 11.23 -15.22 -4.65
N LEU A 417 12.50 -14.87 -4.85
CA LEU A 417 12.97 -13.85 -5.77
C LEU A 417 13.16 -14.36 -7.21
N LYS A 418 12.86 -15.63 -7.51
CA LYS A 418 13.11 -16.23 -8.83
C LYS A 418 12.42 -15.51 -9.99
N GLY A 419 13.16 -15.25 -11.07
CA GLY A 419 12.62 -14.63 -12.27
C GLY A 419 11.94 -13.27 -12.02
N GLU A 420 10.77 -13.07 -12.64
CA GLU A 420 10.02 -11.80 -12.54
C GLU A 420 9.53 -11.47 -11.12
N ALA A 421 9.48 -12.45 -10.21
CA ALA A 421 9.02 -12.23 -8.85
C ALA A 421 9.83 -11.16 -8.11
N LYS A 422 11.15 -11.07 -8.29
CA LYS A 422 11.98 -10.05 -7.59
C LYS A 422 11.67 -8.60 -7.99
N ARG A 423 10.92 -8.42 -9.08
CA ARG A 423 10.50 -7.12 -9.61
C ARG A 423 9.03 -6.81 -9.28
N ASP A 424 8.30 -7.75 -8.69
CA ASP A 424 6.90 -7.60 -8.28
C ASP A 424 6.78 -6.65 -7.08
N PHE A 425 6.82 -5.34 -7.36
CA PHE A 425 6.76 -4.24 -6.38
C PHE A 425 7.68 -4.43 -5.15
N PRO A 426 9.00 -4.62 -5.36
CA PRO A 426 9.93 -4.77 -4.25
C PRO A 426 10.02 -3.46 -3.47
N ALA A 427 10.39 -3.48 -2.18
CA ALA A 427 11.14 -4.52 -1.48
C ALA A 427 10.34 -5.74 -0.99
N SER A 428 10.98 -6.92 -0.96
CA SER A 428 10.42 -8.07 -0.22
C SER A 428 10.59 -7.86 1.29
N ILE A 429 9.49 -7.83 2.02
CA ILE A 429 9.45 -7.74 3.49
C ILE A 429 9.47 -9.16 4.06
N SER A 430 10.59 -9.86 3.89
CA SER A 430 10.76 -11.26 4.28
C SER A 430 12.24 -11.59 4.50
N TYR A 431 12.58 -12.86 4.69
CA TYR A 431 13.93 -13.33 5.03
C TYR A 431 15.04 -12.91 4.03
N GLN A 432 14.68 -12.50 2.81
CA GLN A 432 15.63 -12.00 1.82
C GLN A 432 16.15 -10.59 2.18
N ALA A 433 15.41 -9.83 2.99
CA ALA A 433 15.83 -8.55 3.51
C ALA A 433 16.85 -8.72 4.65
N PRO A 434 18.01 -8.04 4.61
CA PRO A 434 19.04 -8.16 5.66
C PRO A 434 18.56 -7.75 7.07
N TRP A 435 17.56 -6.86 7.12
CA TRP A 435 16.93 -6.35 8.34
C TRP A 435 15.69 -7.14 8.80
N ALA A 436 15.34 -8.26 8.14
CA ALA A 436 14.07 -8.94 8.36
C ALA A 436 13.74 -9.16 9.85
N LYS A 437 14.71 -9.68 10.62
CA LYS A 437 14.53 -9.99 12.06
C LYS A 437 14.29 -8.75 12.93
N GLN A 438 14.65 -7.57 12.44
CA GLN A 438 14.52 -6.29 13.14
C GLN A 438 13.11 -5.72 12.97
N MET A 439 12.32 -6.22 12.02
CA MET A 439 10.89 -5.90 11.89
C MET A 439 10.12 -6.18 13.18
N LYS A 440 10.57 -7.15 13.99
CA LYS A 440 9.96 -7.48 15.28
C LYS A 440 9.84 -6.27 16.21
N VAL A 441 10.79 -5.35 16.12
CA VAL A 441 10.78 -4.12 16.92
C VAL A 441 9.56 -3.25 16.58
N LEU A 442 9.21 -3.13 15.29
CA LEU A 442 8.01 -2.43 14.85
C LEU A 442 6.74 -3.21 15.21
N GLU A 443 6.74 -4.54 15.01
CA GLU A 443 5.59 -5.37 15.35
C GLU A 443 5.25 -5.31 16.85
N ASP A 444 6.25 -5.31 17.73
CA ASP A 444 6.04 -5.17 19.18
C ASP A 444 5.51 -3.77 19.54
N HIS A 445 5.99 -2.72 18.88
CA HIS A 445 5.47 -1.36 19.04
C HIS A 445 3.99 -1.27 18.63
N PHE A 446 3.66 -1.67 17.41
CA PHE A 446 2.29 -1.56 16.90
C PHE A 446 1.33 -2.51 17.60
N ALA A 447 1.77 -3.69 18.04
CA ALA A 447 0.88 -4.57 18.80
C ALA A 447 0.47 -3.97 20.15
N ARG A 448 1.35 -3.20 20.81
CA ARG A 448 1.00 -2.43 22.02
C ARG A 448 0.06 -1.27 21.71
N VAL A 449 0.34 -0.53 20.63
CA VAL A 449 -0.54 0.56 20.15
C VAL A 449 -1.94 0.01 19.89
N ASN A 450 -2.05 -1.03 19.07
CA ASN A 450 -3.32 -1.66 18.69
C ASN A 450 -4.10 -2.17 19.91
N MET A 451 -3.43 -2.87 20.85
CA MET A 451 -4.08 -3.37 22.05
C MET A 451 -4.61 -2.25 22.97
N LEU A 452 -3.98 -1.07 22.96
CA LEU A 452 -4.47 0.11 23.68
C LEU A 452 -5.61 0.80 22.94
N LEU A 453 -5.50 0.96 21.62
CA LEU A 453 -6.47 1.68 20.79
C LEU A 453 -7.77 0.90 20.53
N GLU A 454 -7.75 -0.43 20.64
CA GLU A 454 -8.96 -1.27 20.59
C GLU A 454 -9.83 -1.10 21.86
N LYS A 455 -9.28 -0.57 22.95
CA LYS A 455 -10.03 -0.37 24.20
C LYS A 455 -10.83 0.93 24.19
N GLY A 456 -12.04 0.83 24.75
CA GLY A 456 -12.86 2.00 25.05
C GLY A 456 -13.66 2.51 23.85
N LYS A 457 -14.37 3.62 24.06
CA LYS A 457 -15.19 4.26 23.04
C LYS A 457 -14.50 5.50 22.47
N PRO A 458 -14.56 5.76 21.15
CA PRO A 458 -14.05 6.99 20.58
C PRO A 458 -14.76 8.21 21.18
N VAL A 459 -14.02 9.32 21.34
CA VAL A 459 -14.56 10.61 21.80
C VAL A 459 -14.62 11.55 20.61
N VAL A 460 -15.73 11.51 19.88
CA VAL A 460 -15.95 12.29 18.65
C VAL A 460 -17.30 12.98 18.73
N HIS A 461 -17.32 14.30 18.55
CA HIS A 461 -18.53 15.13 18.67
C HIS A 461 -18.97 15.75 17.34
N VAL A 462 -18.06 15.84 16.38
CA VAL A 462 -18.29 16.49 15.09
C VAL A 462 -18.53 15.43 14.03
N ALA A 463 -19.52 15.66 13.17
CA ALA A 463 -19.71 14.87 11.96
C ALA A 463 -19.67 15.77 10.71
N VAL A 464 -19.23 15.22 9.58
CA VAL A 464 -19.16 15.93 8.29
C VAL A 464 -19.92 15.13 7.24
N LEU A 465 -20.86 15.74 6.52
CA LEU A 465 -21.56 15.05 5.43
C LEU A 465 -20.60 14.77 4.26
N HIS A 466 -20.52 13.53 3.80
CA HIS A 466 -19.62 13.14 2.71
C HIS A 466 -20.10 13.73 1.36
N PRO A 467 -19.24 14.40 0.58
CA PRO A 467 -19.67 15.17 -0.60
C PRO A 467 -19.79 14.38 -1.91
N ILE A 468 -19.61 13.05 -1.91
CA ILE A 468 -19.50 12.24 -3.13
C ILE A 468 -20.71 12.35 -4.08
N GLU A 469 -21.94 12.43 -3.54
CA GLU A 469 -23.13 12.59 -4.37
C GLU A 469 -23.17 13.94 -5.09
N SER A 470 -22.58 14.99 -4.51
CA SER A 470 -22.41 16.27 -5.20
C SER A 470 -21.40 16.18 -6.34
N TYR A 471 -20.39 15.30 -6.23
CA TYR A 471 -19.43 15.06 -7.30
C TYR A 471 -20.11 14.39 -8.50
N TRP A 472 -20.99 13.40 -8.27
CA TRP A 472 -21.79 12.74 -9.32
C TRP A 472 -22.58 13.74 -10.16
N LEU A 473 -23.21 14.73 -9.52
CA LEU A 473 -23.98 15.77 -10.19
C LEU A 473 -23.14 16.65 -11.11
N LEU A 474 -21.84 16.78 -10.84
CA LEU A 474 -20.90 17.63 -11.57
C LEU A 474 -20.09 16.86 -12.63
N PHE A 475 -20.34 15.57 -12.83
CA PHE A 475 -19.61 14.75 -13.78
C PHE A 475 -20.13 14.94 -15.22
N GLY A 476 -19.63 15.98 -15.89
CA GLY A 476 -19.90 16.30 -17.29
C GLY A 476 -18.61 16.73 -18.01
N PRO A 477 -18.69 17.42 -19.16
CA PRO A 477 -17.50 17.81 -19.93
C PRO A 477 -16.53 18.65 -19.09
N ASP A 478 -15.23 18.38 -19.22
CA ASP A 478 -14.19 18.98 -18.36
C ASP A 478 -14.21 20.51 -18.46
N LYS A 479 -14.25 21.06 -19.68
CA LYS A 479 -14.32 22.50 -19.93
C LYS A 479 -15.48 23.22 -19.19
N GLN A 480 -16.57 22.52 -18.87
CA GLN A 480 -17.75 23.09 -18.18
C GLN A 480 -17.81 22.77 -16.68
N THR A 481 -17.09 21.75 -16.21
CA THR A 481 -17.32 21.16 -14.88
C THR A 481 -16.06 20.93 -14.05
N GLU A 482 -14.89 20.81 -14.68
CA GLU A 482 -13.64 20.40 -14.02
C GLU A 482 -13.29 21.31 -12.84
N GLU A 483 -13.36 22.64 -13.02
CA GLU A 483 -13.07 23.60 -11.95
C GLU A 483 -13.97 23.41 -10.72
N ARG A 484 -15.26 23.10 -10.93
CA ARG A 484 -16.19 22.83 -9.83
C ARG A 484 -15.88 21.49 -9.14
N ARG A 485 -15.46 20.48 -9.91
CA ARG A 485 -15.06 19.17 -9.40
C ARG A 485 -13.75 19.24 -8.61
N LYS A 486 -12.72 19.89 -9.14
CA LYS A 486 -11.45 20.15 -8.44
C LYS A 486 -11.67 20.93 -7.16
N LYS A 487 -12.56 21.95 -7.18
CA LYS A 487 -12.93 22.69 -5.97
C LYS A 487 -13.59 21.78 -4.93
N LEU A 488 -14.54 20.93 -5.32
CA LEU A 488 -15.21 20.02 -4.39
C LEU A 488 -14.22 19.03 -3.74
N ASP A 489 -13.30 18.50 -4.53
CA ASP A 489 -12.26 17.58 -4.07
C ASP A 489 -11.26 18.27 -3.12
N GLN A 490 -10.83 19.48 -3.48
CA GLN A 490 -9.99 20.31 -2.62
C GLN A 490 -10.69 20.68 -1.31
N ASP A 491 -12.00 20.90 -1.34
CA ASP A 491 -12.81 21.23 -0.16
C ASP A 491 -12.97 20.02 0.76
N PHE A 492 -13.12 18.83 0.18
CA PHE A 492 -13.12 17.56 0.89
C PHE A 492 -11.79 17.35 1.63
N GLN A 493 -10.66 17.49 0.96
CA GLN A 493 -9.34 17.42 1.61
C GLN A 493 -9.14 18.52 2.66
N ASN A 494 -9.57 19.75 2.37
CA ASN A 494 -9.42 20.89 3.27
C ASN A 494 -10.21 20.70 4.56
N VAL A 495 -11.48 20.29 4.50
CA VAL A 495 -12.28 20.07 5.73
C VAL A 495 -11.66 18.98 6.58
N THR A 496 -11.15 17.90 5.97
CA THR A 496 -10.42 16.83 6.69
C THR A 496 -9.20 17.39 7.39
N LYS A 497 -8.28 18.00 6.63
CA LYS A 497 -6.99 18.46 7.13
C LYS A 497 -7.18 19.57 8.17
N TRP A 498 -8.08 20.53 7.92
CA TRP A 498 -8.27 21.66 8.82
C TRP A 498 -8.83 21.23 10.17
N LEU A 499 -9.77 20.28 10.21
CA LEU A 499 -10.30 19.76 11.48
C LEU A 499 -9.23 18.94 12.22
N LEU A 500 -8.65 17.92 11.58
CA LEU A 500 -7.71 16.99 12.24
C LEU A 500 -6.45 17.68 12.74
N CYS A 501 -5.79 18.46 11.88
CA CYS A 501 -4.56 19.20 12.22
C CYS A 501 -4.82 20.39 13.17
N ASN A 502 -6.06 20.60 13.59
CA ASN A 502 -6.39 21.58 14.62
C ASN A 502 -7.10 20.89 15.78
N GLY A 503 -6.80 19.62 16.08
CA GLY A 503 -7.27 18.95 17.30
C GLY A 503 -8.77 18.68 17.35
N ILE A 504 -9.46 18.69 16.21
CA ILE A 504 -10.89 18.39 16.11
C ILE A 504 -11.05 17.08 15.34
N ASP A 505 -11.28 16.00 16.08
CA ASP A 505 -11.64 14.71 15.49
C ASP A 505 -13.12 14.72 15.06
N PHE A 506 -13.44 14.01 13.98
CA PHE A 506 -14.77 14.00 13.37
C PHE A 506 -15.07 12.69 12.65
N ASP A 507 -16.33 12.34 12.40
CA ASP A 507 -16.67 11.23 11.49
C ASP A 507 -17.41 11.74 10.25
N TYR A 508 -17.21 11.11 9.10
CA TYR A 508 -18.04 11.31 7.92
C TYR A 508 -19.42 10.66 8.08
N LEU A 509 -20.44 11.29 7.51
CA LEU A 509 -21.78 10.73 7.34
C LEU A 509 -22.04 10.53 5.85
N ASP A 510 -22.27 9.28 5.46
CA ASP A 510 -22.73 8.95 4.11
C ASP A 510 -24.25 9.16 3.98
N GLU A 511 -24.69 9.77 2.88
CA GLU A 511 -26.09 10.15 2.66
C GLU A 511 -27.05 8.95 2.51
N GLU A 512 -26.59 7.82 1.98
CA GLU A 512 -27.41 6.61 1.93
C GLU A 512 -27.58 6.01 3.33
N LEU A 513 -26.47 5.88 4.06
CA LEU A 513 -26.44 5.21 5.36
C LEU A 513 -27.19 5.99 6.45
N LEU A 514 -27.38 7.30 6.28
CA LEU A 514 -28.08 8.16 7.25
C LEU A 514 -29.43 7.61 7.69
N GLN A 515 -30.23 7.06 6.77
CA GLN A 515 -31.57 6.56 7.10
C GLN A 515 -31.56 5.36 8.05
N GLU A 516 -30.56 4.49 7.91
CA GLU A 516 -30.37 3.33 8.77
C GLU A 516 -29.71 3.73 10.09
N LEU A 517 -28.70 4.62 10.03
CA LEU A 517 -27.91 5.01 11.19
C LEU A 517 -28.70 5.88 12.17
N TYR A 518 -29.54 6.81 11.68
CA TYR A 518 -30.14 7.81 12.55
C TYR A 518 -31.31 7.28 13.39
N THR A 519 -31.16 7.36 14.72
CA THR A 519 -32.22 7.05 15.68
C THR A 519 -32.73 8.33 16.35
N ASP A 520 -33.98 8.71 16.04
CA ASP A 520 -34.63 9.96 16.45
C ASP A 520 -34.67 10.14 17.99
N ASN A 521 -35.13 9.11 18.72
CA ASN A 521 -35.36 9.21 20.17
C ASN A 521 -34.09 9.51 20.99
N ASP A 522 -32.94 8.97 20.56
CA ASP A 522 -31.67 9.07 21.29
C ASP A 522 -30.70 10.07 20.65
N ASN A 523 -31.06 10.59 19.48
CA ASN A 523 -30.27 11.46 18.62
C ASN A 523 -28.88 10.87 18.33
N THR A 524 -28.85 9.58 17.96
CA THR A 524 -27.63 8.80 17.68
C THR A 524 -27.55 8.41 16.21
N PHE A 525 -26.32 8.09 15.77
CA PHE A 525 -25.99 7.59 14.45
C PHE A 525 -25.26 6.25 14.63
N GLY A 526 -26.01 5.15 14.58
CA GLY A 526 -25.54 3.84 14.99
C GLY A 526 -25.04 3.86 16.44
N ASN A 527 -23.76 3.54 16.64
CA ASN A 527 -23.09 3.52 17.94
C ASN A 527 -22.50 4.86 18.37
N MET A 528 -22.64 5.89 17.53
CA MET A 528 -22.07 7.22 17.77
C MET A 528 -23.14 8.24 18.11
N LYS A 529 -22.72 9.31 18.80
CA LYS A 529 -23.54 10.47 19.09
C LYS A 529 -22.74 11.72 18.77
N TYR A 530 -23.24 12.51 17.83
CA TYR A 530 -22.63 13.76 17.42
C TYR A 530 -23.42 14.94 17.98
N ASP A 531 -22.72 16.01 18.34
CA ASP A 531 -23.34 17.26 18.78
C ASP A 531 -23.53 18.24 17.62
N VAL A 532 -22.73 18.11 16.56
CA VAL A 532 -22.78 18.99 15.39
C VAL A 532 -22.54 18.23 14.10
N ILE A 533 -23.29 18.59 13.06
CA ILE A 533 -23.11 18.09 11.68
C ILE A 533 -22.74 19.26 10.79
N ILE A 534 -21.59 19.15 10.12
CA ILE A 534 -21.12 20.09 9.11
C ILE A 534 -21.53 19.57 7.73
N LEU A 535 -22.25 20.40 6.99
CA LEU A 535 -22.41 20.25 5.56
C LEU A 535 -21.26 21.04 4.92
N PRO A 536 -20.28 20.37 4.27
CA PRO A 536 -19.28 21.07 3.48
C PRO A 536 -19.95 21.72 2.27
N ALA A 537 -19.19 22.36 1.38
CA ALA A 537 -19.72 23.10 0.21
C ALA A 537 -20.34 22.18 -0.87
N ILE A 538 -21.33 21.37 -0.49
CA ILE A 538 -22.11 20.45 -1.33
C ILE A 538 -23.06 21.21 -2.24
N CYS A 539 -23.30 20.67 -3.43
CA CYS A 539 -24.26 21.25 -4.38
C CYS A 539 -25.62 20.53 -4.35
N GLY A 540 -25.64 19.24 -4.03
CA GLY A 540 -26.85 18.43 -3.88
C GLY A 540 -26.94 17.77 -2.52
N ILE A 541 -28.17 17.39 -2.15
CA ILE A 541 -28.48 16.66 -0.92
C ILE A 541 -29.74 15.81 -1.15
N ARG A 542 -29.90 14.69 -0.45
CA ARG A 542 -31.13 13.88 -0.54
C ARG A 542 -32.29 14.51 0.21
N ALA A 543 -33.51 14.28 -0.29
CA ALA A 543 -34.71 14.64 0.46
C ALA A 543 -34.76 13.97 1.85
N THR A 544 -34.29 12.73 1.95
CA THR A 544 -34.23 11.96 3.21
C THR A 544 -33.21 12.53 4.19
N SER A 545 -32.04 12.94 3.71
CA SER A 545 -31.01 13.59 4.53
C SER A 545 -31.53 14.90 5.13
N ILE A 546 -32.26 15.72 4.35
CA ILE A 546 -32.89 16.95 4.85
C ILE A 546 -33.83 16.66 6.03
N GLU A 547 -34.67 15.63 5.93
CA GLU A 547 -35.61 15.27 7.01
C GLU A 547 -34.90 14.79 8.27
N ILE A 548 -33.78 14.08 8.13
CA ILE A 548 -32.92 13.66 9.25
C ILE A 548 -32.27 14.87 9.91
N LEU A 549 -31.70 15.80 9.15
CA LEU A 549 -31.10 17.02 9.69
C LEU A 549 -32.12 17.86 10.47
N LYS A 550 -33.38 17.95 10.01
CA LYS A 550 -34.47 18.59 10.75
C LYS A 550 -34.80 17.90 12.07
N LYS A 551 -34.74 16.56 12.12
CA LYS A 551 -34.95 15.81 13.37
C LYS A 551 -33.78 16.04 14.33
N PHE A 552 -32.56 15.96 13.81
CA PHE A 552 -31.34 16.19 14.57
C PHE A 552 -31.33 17.56 15.26
N GLU A 553 -31.66 18.65 14.55
CA GLU A 553 -31.77 19.98 15.17
C GLU A 553 -32.89 20.09 16.20
N ARG A 554 -34.05 19.48 15.92
CA ARG A 554 -35.17 19.44 16.88
C ARG A 554 -34.80 18.75 18.18
N ASN A 555 -33.89 17.77 18.13
CA ASN A 555 -33.39 17.04 19.29
C ASN A 555 -32.13 17.68 19.91
N GLY A 556 -31.80 18.92 19.53
CA GLY A 556 -30.76 19.74 20.15
C GLY A 556 -29.38 19.64 19.51
N GLY A 557 -29.24 18.92 18.40
CA GLY A 557 -28.03 18.95 17.58
C GLY A 557 -27.88 20.26 16.82
N GLU A 558 -26.65 20.59 16.41
CA GLU A 558 -26.37 21.79 15.59
C GLU A 558 -26.02 21.40 14.15
N VAL A 559 -26.65 22.04 13.15
CA VAL A 559 -26.24 21.87 11.74
C VAL A 559 -25.51 23.12 11.27
N ILE A 560 -24.33 22.94 10.69
CA ILE A 560 -23.49 24.02 10.16
C ILE A 560 -23.35 23.85 8.66
N ILE A 561 -23.65 24.89 7.90
CA ILE A 561 -23.48 24.91 6.45
C ILE A 561 -22.25 25.76 6.15
N TRP A 562 -21.17 25.10 5.72
CA TRP A 562 -19.89 25.75 5.46
C TRP A 562 -19.84 26.25 4.01
N GLY A 563 -20.08 27.55 3.82
CA GLY A 563 -20.17 28.18 2.50
C GLY A 563 -21.62 28.36 2.04
N ASN A 564 -21.97 27.76 0.89
CA ASN A 564 -23.27 27.97 0.27
C ASN A 564 -24.24 26.82 0.56
N LYS A 565 -25.53 27.10 0.60
CA LYS A 565 -26.56 26.06 0.66
C LYS A 565 -26.59 25.25 -0.66
N PRO A 566 -26.91 23.95 -0.60
CA PRO A 566 -27.12 23.14 -1.79
C PRO A 566 -28.26 23.71 -2.63
N GLN A 567 -28.22 23.42 -3.94
CA GLN A 567 -29.19 23.89 -4.93
C GLN A 567 -30.00 22.74 -5.55
N PHE A 568 -29.61 21.49 -5.29
CA PHE A 568 -30.24 20.30 -5.83
C PHE A 568 -30.77 19.41 -4.70
N VAL A 569 -31.96 18.85 -4.92
CA VAL A 569 -32.54 17.78 -4.08
C VAL A 569 -32.82 16.59 -4.99
N ASP A 570 -32.17 15.46 -4.72
CA ASP A 570 -32.24 14.25 -5.56
C ASP A 570 -31.93 14.55 -7.06
N GLY A 571 -30.89 15.35 -7.30
CA GLY A 571 -30.48 15.81 -8.63
C GLY A 571 -31.37 16.89 -9.27
N LYS A 572 -32.52 17.24 -8.65
CA LYS A 572 -33.43 18.25 -9.18
C LYS A 572 -33.16 19.62 -8.57
N LYS A 573 -33.00 20.64 -9.41
CA LYS A 573 -32.82 22.02 -8.95
C LYS A 573 -34.03 22.52 -8.16
N ARG A 574 -33.79 23.16 -7.02
CA ARG A 574 -34.82 23.80 -6.17
C ARG A 574 -34.48 25.26 -5.93
N GLU A 575 -35.51 26.08 -5.77
CA GLU A 575 -35.34 27.51 -5.43
C GLU A 575 -34.86 27.70 -3.99
N SER A 576 -35.33 26.83 -3.08
CA SER A 576 -34.86 26.79 -1.70
C SER A 576 -34.64 25.36 -1.22
N VAL A 577 -33.56 25.18 -0.46
CA VAL A 577 -33.12 23.91 0.15
C VAL A 577 -32.66 24.22 1.58
N LEU A 578 -32.93 23.32 2.53
CA LEU A 578 -32.63 23.51 3.95
C LEU A 578 -33.26 24.80 4.54
N ASP A 579 -34.52 25.07 4.22
CA ASP A 579 -35.27 26.19 4.82
C ASP A 579 -35.43 25.99 6.32
N GLY A 580 -34.95 26.96 7.09
CA GLY A 580 -34.99 26.91 8.56
C GLY A 580 -34.12 25.82 9.19
N VAL A 581 -33.23 25.19 8.41
CA VAL A 581 -32.27 24.17 8.89
C VAL A 581 -30.86 24.70 8.75
N GLY A 582 -30.07 24.56 9.81
CA GLY A 582 -28.66 24.85 9.83
C GLY A 582 -28.29 26.33 9.80
N LYS A 583 -27.14 26.62 10.39
CA LYS A 583 -26.51 27.94 10.38
C LYS A 583 -25.48 28.02 9.26
N VAL A 584 -25.64 28.99 8.36
CA VAL A 584 -24.67 29.27 7.31
C VAL A 584 -23.49 30.07 7.87
N ILE A 585 -22.27 29.61 7.61
CA ILE A 585 -21.03 30.30 7.94
C ILE A 585 -20.22 30.58 6.67
N SER A 586 -19.29 31.55 6.73
CA SER A 586 -18.43 31.86 5.59
C SER A 586 -17.49 30.70 5.26
N TYR A 587 -17.17 30.54 3.97
CA TYR A 587 -16.20 29.56 3.49
C TYR A 587 -14.76 29.98 3.83
N THR A 588 -14.36 29.85 5.10
CA THR A 588 -12.99 30.09 5.55
C THR A 588 -12.59 29.06 6.61
N LYS A 589 -11.28 28.78 6.73
CA LYS A 589 -10.73 27.93 7.80
C LYS A 589 -11.11 28.46 9.18
N SER A 590 -10.98 29.78 9.39
CA SER A 590 -11.29 30.42 10.68
C SER A 590 -12.75 30.24 11.08
N ALA A 591 -13.70 30.52 10.19
CA ALA A 591 -15.12 30.41 10.50
C ALA A 591 -15.53 28.97 10.79
N LEU A 592 -14.94 28.00 10.07
CA LEU A 592 -15.13 26.59 10.36
C LEU A 592 -14.65 26.26 11.77
N LEU A 593 -13.38 26.53 12.09
CA LEU A 593 -12.79 26.19 13.40
C LEU A 593 -13.49 26.91 14.57
N GLU A 594 -13.80 28.21 14.43
CA GLU A 594 -14.55 28.97 15.44
C GLU A 594 -15.93 28.36 15.73
N SER A 595 -16.59 27.81 14.70
CA SER A 595 -17.93 27.23 14.84
C SER A 595 -17.95 25.92 15.64
N VAL A 596 -16.84 25.19 15.65
CA VAL A 596 -16.71 23.90 16.35
C VAL A 596 -15.78 23.93 17.56
N GLU A 597 -15.22 25.09 17.93
CA GLU A 597 -14.26 25.24 19.03
C GLU A 597 -14.75 24.66 20.36
N LYS A 598 -16.05 24.82 20.68
CA LYS A 598 -16.66 24.30 21.92
C LYS A 598 -16.64 22.77 22.03
N TYR A 599 -16.48 22.07 20.91
CA TYR A 599 -16.44 20.60 20.81
C TYR A 599 -15.01 20.04 20.82
N ARG A 600 -13.99 20.90 20.85
CA ARG A 600 -12.59 20.48 20.91
C ARG A 600 -12.29 19.77 22.23
N GLU A 601 -11.69 18.59 22.14
CA GLU A 601 -11.25 17.79 23.31
C GLU A 601 -9.75 17.89 23.55
N VAL A 602 -8.96 18.04 22.48
CA VAL A 602 -7.49 18.09 22.56
C VAL A 602 -6.93 19.26 21.76
N LEU A 603 -5.85 19.84 22.25
CA LEU A 603 -5.11 20.92 21.61
C LEU A 603 -3.60 20.65 21.74
N TYR A 604 -2.85 20.85 20.65
CA TYR A 604 -1.40 20.75 20.61
C TYR A 604 -0.85 22.13 20.30
N LEU A 605 0.02 22.64 21.17
CA LEU A 605 0.49 24.02 21.10
C LEU A 605 2.02 24.07 21.01
N ASN A 606 2.50 24.88 20.08
CA ASN A 606 3.88 25.34 20.03
C ASN A 606 4.23 26.16 21.27
N THR A 607 5.52 26.39 21.50
CA THR A 607 6.02 27.19 22.64
C THR A 607 5.54 28.65 22.62
N ASP A 608 5.18 29.19 21.46
CA ASP A 608 4.60 30.53 21.31
C ASP A 608 3.07 30.57 21.52
N GLY A 609 2.45 29.42 21.79
CA GLY A 609 1.01 29.26 21.99
C GLY A 609 0.19 29.12 20.71
N SER A 610 0.81 29.08 19.53
CA SER A 610 0.13 28.73 18.27
C SER A 610 -0.17 27.23 18.21
N ILE A 611 -1.14 26.83 17.39
CA ILE A 611 -1.47 25.42 17.17
C ILE A 611 -0.33 24.76 16.39
N ASP A 612 0.10 23.60 16.85
CA ASP A 612 0.98 22.71 16.10
C ASP A 612 0.13 21.84 15.17
N ASP A 613 0.17 22.15 13.87
CA ASP A 613 -0.66 21.51 12.84
C ASP A 613 0.01 20.32 12.15
N ALA A 614 1.18 19.90 12.64
CA ALA A 614 1.89 18.71 12.18
C ALA A 614 1.35 17.40 12.78
N PHE A 615 0.39 17.47 13.71
CA PHE A 615 -0.11 16.32 14.46
C PHE A 615 -1.61 16.07 14.33
N ILE A 616 -1.98 14.80 14.37
CA ILE A 616 -3.36 14.30 14.47
C ILE A 616 -3.46 13.28 15.61
N HIS A 617 -4.67 12.94 16.04
CA HIS A 617 -4.84 12.08 17.20
C HIS A 617 -6.09 11.21 17.17
N GLN A 618 -6.06 10.20 18.04
CA GLN A 618 -7.24 9.46 18.47
C GLN A 618 -7.38 9.54 20.00
N LEU A 619 -8.59 9.85 20.48
CA LEU A 619 -8.93 9.85 21.90
C LEU A 619 -9.97 8.76 22.21
N LYS A 620 -9.62 7.81 23.08
CA LYS A 620 -10.50 6.71 23.52
C LYS A 620 -10.84 6.83 25.01
N ARG A 621 -12.12 6.72 25.35
CA ARG A 621 -12.62 6.70 26.73
C ARG A 621 -12.76 5.27 27.24
N CYS A 622 -12.04 4.95 28.31
CA CYS A 622 -12.02 3.65 28.98
C CYS A 622 -12.62 3.77 30.39
N GLY A 623 -13.96 3.84 30.48
CA GLY A 623 -14.63 4.11 31.75
C GLY A 623 -14.39 5.54 32.22
N LYS A 624 -13.67 5.73 33.32
CA LYS A 624 -13.30 7.05 33.86
C LYS A 624 -11.98 7.59 33.31
N ASP A 625 -11.15 6.71 32.74
CA ASP A 625 -9.82 6.99 32.22
C ASP A 625 -9.88 7.21 30.70
N GLN A 626 -8.82 7.77 30.11
CA GLN A 626 -8.70 7.98 28.67
C GLN A 626 -7.32 7.54 28.15
N ILE A 627 -7.27 7.24 26.86
CA ILE A 627 -6.05 6.95 26.10
C ILE A 627 -6.00 7.93 24.95
N LEU A 628 -4.89 8.67 24.84
CA LEU A 628 -4.62 9.61 23.77
C LEU A 628 -3.40 9.13 23.00
N PHE A 629 -3.56 8.87 21.71
CA PHE A 629 -2.46 8.60 20.79
C PHE A 629 -2.35 9.75 19.79
N LEU A 630 -1.15 10.32 19.72
CA LEU A 630 -0.79 11.46 18.88
C LEU A 630 0.24 10.98 17.86
N ALA A 631 0.07 11.34 16.59
CA ALA A 631 1.01 11.00 15.54
C ALA A 631 1.25 12.20 14.62
N SER A 632 2.50 12.35 14.17
CA SER A 632 2.84 13.34 13.16
C SER A 632 2.35 12.90 11.78
N ILE A 633 1.91 13.86 10.97
CA ILE A 633 1.59 13.67 9.54
C ILE A 633 2.66 14.29 8.63
N GLU A 634 3.74 14.81 9.22
CA GLU A 634 4.84 15.44 8.50
C GLU A 634 6.14 14.71 8.81
N LYS A 635 6.89 14.35 7.77
CA LYS A 635 8.23 13.80 7.93
C LYS A 635 9.19 14.89 8.44
N PRO A 636 10.25 14.51 9.16
CA PRO A 636 11.29 15.45 9.53
C PRO A 636 11.90 16.11 8.29
N LEU A 637 12.17 17.41 8.36
CA LEU A 637 12.82 18.15 7.26
C LEU A 637 14.23 17.61 6.97
N ASP A 638 14.94 17.23 8.03
CA ASP A 638 16.20 16.49 7.97
C ASP A 638 16.04 15.17 8.72
N LYS A 639 15.92 14.06 7.97
CA LYS A 639 15.74 12.73 8.57
C LYS A 639 16.91 12.27 9.43
N ASP A 640 18.11 12.81 9.20
CA ASP A 640 19.31 12.48 9.96
C ASP A 640 19.47 13.36 11.22
N ASN A 641 18.78 14.49 11.30
CA ASN A 641 18.74 15.35 12.48
C ASN A 641 17.34 15.97 12.70
N PRO A 642 16.32 15.13 13.03
CA PRO A 642 14.97 15.62 13.35
C PRO A 642 15.01 16.60 14.52
N GLU A 643 14.26 17.70 14.41
CA GLU A 643 14.19 18.69 15.47
C GLU A 643 13.40 18.15 16.68
N LEU A 644 13.89 18.42 17.90
CA LEU A 644 13.14 18.16 19.12
C LEU A 644 12.23 19.36 19.42
N LYS A 645 10.93 19.17 19.28
CA LYS A 645 9.93 20.21 19.53
C LYS A 645 9.41 20.11 20.96
N GLU A 646 9.36 21.24 21.66
CA GLU A 646 8.61 21.38 22.91
C GLU A 646 7.16 21.69 22.55
N THR A 647 6.25 20.80 22.94
CA THR A 647 4.81 20.96 22.67
C THR A 647 4.02 20.86 23.97
N THR A 648 2.97 21.68 24.07
CA THR A 648 2.01 21.65 25.18
C THR A 648 0.72 21.03 24.70
N ILE A 649 0.37 19.90 25.28
CA ILE A 649 -0.89 19.19 24.98
C ILE A 649 -1.91 19.59 26.03
N ARG A 650 -3.06 20.13 25.62
CA ARG A 650 -4.19 20.43 26.51
C ARG A 650 -5.31 19.44 26.23
N VAL A 651 -5.70 18.66 27.24
CA VAL A 651 -6.80 17.68 27.15
C VAL A 651 -7.93 18.13 28.07
N LYS A 652 -9.17 18.10 27.57
CA LYS A 652 -10.35 18.50 28.36
C LYS A 652 -10.66 17.49 29.47
N GLY A 653 -10.71 17.97 30.70
CA GLY A 653 -10.88 17.22 31.94
C GLY A 653 -9.65 17.30 32.84
N ASN A 654 -9.79 16.82 34.07
CA ASN A 654 -8.73 16.76 35.08
C ASN A 654 -8.22 15.33 35.20
N TYR A 655 -6.95 15.11 34.84
CA TYR A 655 -6.30 13.79 34.81
C TYR A 655 -4.89 13.85 35.39
N HIS A 656 -4.45 12.70 35.90
CA HIS A 656 -3.04 12.39 36.01
C HIS A 656 -2.56 11.79 34.69
N VAL A 657 -1.36 12.17 34.24
CA VAL A 657 -0.85 11.78 32.92
C VAL A 657 0.45 11.00 33.05
N ALA A 658 0.53 9.89 32.32
CA ALA A 658 1.77 9.15 32.10
C ALA A 658 1.96 8.93 30.60
N GLU A 659 3.19 9.14 30.13
CA GLU A 659 3.61 8.71 28.80
C GLU A 659 3.93 7.22 28.83
N TYR A 660 3.46 6.49 27.82
CA TYR A 660 3.81 5.09 27.62
C TYR A 660 4.66 4.95 26.35
N ASP A 661 5.96 4.76 26.53
CA ASP A 661 6.87 4.45 25.44
C ASP A 661 6.59 3.02 24.96
N THR A 662 5.78 2.90 23.91
CA THR A 662 5.40 1.63 23.28
C THR A 662 6.58 0.94 22.60
N TYR A 663 7.64 1.67 22.26
CA TYR A 663 8.87 1.12 21.69
C TYR A 663 9.73 0.44 22.76
N GLN A 664 9.93 1.09 23.91
CA GLN A 664 10.71 0.55 25.03
C GLN A 664 9.91 -0.27 26.04
N ASN A 665 8.57 -0.27 25.94
CA ASN A 665 7.65 -0.81 26.94
C ASN A 665 7.88 -0.21 28.34
N LYS A 666 7.85 1.12 28.46
CA LYS A 666 8.08 1.82 29.73
C LYS A 666 7.11 2.96 29.96
N TYR A 667 6.76 3.18 31.22
CA TYR A 667 6.02 4.35 31.67
C TYR A 667 6.97 5.45 32.10
N VAL A 668 6.78 6.65 31.56
CA VAL A 668 7.54 7.85 31.89
C VAL A 668 6.61 8.85 32.56
N LYS A 669 7.05 9.41 33.70
CA LYS A 669 6.30 10.49 34.37
C LYS A 669 6.36 11.74 33.51
N THR A 670 5.20 12.26 33.14
CA THR A 670 5.11 13.52 32.40
C THR A 670 4.66 14.63 33.34
N GLU A 671 5.26 15.82 33.20
CA GLU A 671 4.78 16.99 33.94
C GLU A 671 3.42 17.41 33.40
N SER A 672 2.39 17.29 34.25
CA SER A 672 1.04 17.72 33.94
C SER A 672 0.47 18.63 35.03
N CYS A 673 -0.30 19.65 34.66
CA CYS A 673 -1.04 20.48 35.60
C CYS A 673 -2.50 20.65 35.16
N CYS A 674 -3.43 20.55 36.12
CA CYS A 674 -4.83 20.87 35.86
C CYS A 674 -5.02 22.40 35.94
N GLN A 675 -5.53 22.99 34.86
CA GLN A 675 -5.88 24.41 34.77
C GLN A 675 -7.35 24.54 34.33
N GLY A 676 -8.23 24.89 35.27
CA GLY A 676 -9.67 24.98 35.03
C GLY A 676 -10.25 23.60 34.68
N ASP A 677 -10.85 23.49 33.49
CA ASP A 677 -11.42 22.26 32.95
C ASP A 677 -10.45 21.49 32.02
N PHE A 678 -9.16 21.83 32.02
CA PHE A 678 -8.16 21.19 31.15
C PHE A 678 -6.97 20.67 31.95
N THR A 679 -6.40 19.56 31.49
CA THR A 679 -5.08 19.07 31.89
C THR A 679 -4.08 19.50 30.84
N GLU A 680 -3.07 20.27 31.23
CA GLU A 680 -1.96 20.65 30.37
C GLU A 680 -0.77 19.72 30.62
N VAL A 681 -0.16 19.23 29.55
CA VAL A 681 0.95 18.30 29.55
C VAL A 681 2.08 18.90 28.74
N LYS A 682 3.23 19.13 29.35
CA LYS A 682 4.41 19.60 28.63
C LYS A 682 5.23 18.38 28.22
N CYS A 683 5.47 18.24 26.93
CA CYS A 683 6.22 17.11 26.39
C CYS A 683 7.22 17.56 25.31
N LYS A 684 8.16 16.67 25.03
CA LYS A 684 9.20 16.87 24.03
C LYS A 684 9.07 15.74 23.02
N ILE A 685 8.81 16.09 21.76
CA ILE A 685 8.60 15.14 20.68
C ILE A 685 9.50 15.50 19.50
N TYR A 686 10.15 14.50 18.91
CA TYR A 686 10.91 14.70 17.68
C TYR A 686 9.96 14.79 16.48
N GLU A 687 10.33 15.56 15.47
CA GLU A 687 9.61 15.57 14.18
C GLU A 687 9.41 14.15 13.63
N GLY A 688 8.23 13.87 13.08
CA GLY A 688 7.87 12.56 12.52
C GLY A 688 7.57 11.46 13.54
N ASN A 689 7.64 11.71 14.86
CA ASN A 689 7.34 10.69 15.88
C ASN A 689 5.87 10.70 16.33
N SER A 690 5.50 9.66 17.07
CA SER A 690 4.22 9.49 17.77
C SER A 690 4.39 9.46 19.29
N LEU A 691 3.30 9.70 20.03
CA LEU A 691 3.24 9.75 21.48
C LEU A 691 1.96 9.07 22.00
N MET A 692 2.10 8.23 23.03
CA MET A 692 0.98 7.57 23.70
C MET A 692 0.86 8.06 25.15
N LEU A 693 -0.28 8.66 25.49
CA LEU A 693 -0.58 9.17 26.82
C LEU A 693 -1.74 8.40 27.46
N ILE A 694 -1.54 8.00 28.72
CA ILE A 694 -2.54 7.40 29.58
C ILE A 694 -3.03 8.45 30.58
N LEU A 695 -4.33 8.72 30.58
CA LEU A 695 -4.99 9.77 31.35
C LEU A 695 -5.89 9.14 32.42
N THR A 696 -5.53 9.22 33.70
CA THR A 696 -6.26 8.56 34.80
C THR A 696 -6.92 9.56 35.75
N LYS A 697 -8.08 9.20 36.31
CA LYS A 697 -8.79 10.04 37.29
C LYS A 697 -8.48 9.75 38.77
N ASP A 698 -8.05 8.52 39.08
CA ASP A 698 -7.76 8.10 40.46
C ASP A 698 -6.32 7.56 40.54
N GLU A 699 -5.53 8.13 41.45
CA GLU A 699 -4.15 7.78 41.85
C GLU A 699 -2.97 8.10 40.90
N GLU A 700 -1.82 8.43 41.54
CA GLU A 700 -0.49 8.50 40.91
C GLU A 700 -0.02 7.08 40.54
N VAL A 701 0.27 6.85 39.26
CA VAL A 701 1.01 5.67 38.82
C VAL A 701 2.36 5.61 39.55
N GLN A 702 2.77 4.45 40.06
CA GLN A 702 4.14 4.25 40.58
C GLN A 702 5.12 4.34 39.41
N LEU A 703 5.93 5.40 39.39
CA LEU A 703 6.77 5.77 38.26
C LEU A 703 8.26 5.67 38.63
N LEU A 704 9.07 5.18 37.70
CA LEU A 704 10.53 5.20 37.81
C LEU A 704 11.02 6.64 37.61
N PRO A 705 11.96 7.14 38.44
CA PRO A 705 12.56 8.45 38.22
C PRO A 705 13.31 8.48 36.88
N GLY A 706 13.18 9.58 36.13
CA GLY A 706 14.00 9.85 34.96
C GLY A 706 15.47 9.93 35.36
N ASN A 707 16.33 9.13 34.72
CA ASN A 707 17.76 9.15 34.99
C ASN A 707 18.38 10.42 34.39
N VAL A 708 18.66 11.41 35.23
CA VAL A 708 19.49 12.57 34.85
C VAL A 708 20.95 12.21 35.13
N CYS A 709 21.74 12.02 34.07
CA CYS A 709 23.19 11.88 34.18
C CYS A 709 23.83 13.28 34.21
N ASN A 710 24.46 13.66 35.33
CA ASN A 710 25.01 15.01 35.54
C ASN A 710 26.46 15.18 35.08
N GLN A 711 27.15 14.11 34.63
CA GLN A 711 28.52 14.16 34.11
C GLN A 711 28.65 13.12 33.00
N SER A 712 29.15 13.51 31.82
CA SER A 712 29.45 12.58 30.73
C SER A 712 30.85 12.84 30.19
N GLN A 713 31.60 11.77 29.97
CA GLN A 713 32.91 11.80 29.31
C GLN A 713 32.77 11.21 27.91
N LYS A 714 33.21 11.95 26.88
CA LYS A 714 33.24 11.43 25.51
C LYS A 714 34.35 10.39 25.36
N ALA A 715 34.00 9.16 24.98
CA ALA A 715 34.96 8.12 24.66
C ALA A 715 35.54 8.32 23.25
N ALA A 716 36.80 7.96 23.06
CA ALA A 716 37.46 8.04 21.76
C ALA A 716 37.05 6.86 20.88
N VAL A 717 36.41 7.16 19.75
CA VAL A 717 36.13 6.17 18.70
C VAL A 717 37.27 6.24 17.66
N PRO A 718 37.76 5.11 17.11
CA PRO A 718 38.76 5.12 16.03
C PRO A 718 38.20 5.69 14.71
N ASP A 719 39.06 6.21 13.83
CA ASP A 719 38.64 6.69 12.48
C ASP A 719 38.40 5.54 11.50
N LYS A 720 39.16 4.44 11.66
CA LYS A 720 39.01 3.20 10.92
C LYS A 720 38.88 2.04 11.90
N VAL A 721 38.00 1.11 11.59
CA VAL A 721 37.62 0.00 12.48
C VAL A 721 37.68 -1.33 11.76
N ARG A 722 37.83 -2.41 12.54
CA ARG A 722 37.68 -3.78 12.00
C ARG A 722 36.24 -3.95 11.56
N TYR A 723 36.00 -4.84 10.61
CA TYR A 723 34.64 -5.20 10.23
C TYR A 723 34.49 -6.69 9.93
N SER A 724 33.23 -7.13 9.93
CA SER A 724 32.83 -8.39 9.33
C SER A 724 31.54 -8.21 8.55
N LEU A 725 31.40 -8.97 7.46
CA LEU A 725 30.18 -9.05 6.68
C LEU A 725 29.42 -10.30 7.12
N GLU A 726 28.10 -10.22 7.21
CA GLU A 726 27.26 -11.42 7.47
C GLU A 726 27.06 -12.27 6.22
N GLU A 727 27.40 -11.71 5.04
CA GLU A 727 27.37 -12.37 3.75
C GLU A 727 28.63 -12.02 2.94
N TYR A 728 28.93 -12.78 1.89
CA TYR A 728 30.03 -12.41 1.00
C TYR A 728 29.78 -11.05 0.32
N ASN A 729 30.88 -10.36 -0.01
CA ASN A 729 30.78 -9.23 -0.92
C ASN A 729 30.38 -9.71 -2.31
N VAL A 730 29.79 -8.82 -3.11
CA VAL A 730 29.12 -9.19 -4.36
C VAL A 730 29.54 -8.29 -5.52
N ALA A 731 29.73 -8.91 -6.69
CA ALA A 731 29.76 -8.20 -7.98
C ALA A 731 28.61 -8.68 -8.87
N LEU A 732 27.86 -7.73 -9.43
CA LEU A 732 26.68 -7.99 -10.26
C LEU A 732 27.10 -8.26 -11.71
N LEU A 733 26.66 -9.40 -12.26
CA LEU A 733 26.84 -9.77 -13.66
C LEU A 733 25.50 -9.64 -14.40
N ASP A 734 25.19 -8.41 -14.82
CA ASP A 734 23.94 -8.03 -15.50
C ASP A 734 24.14 -7.49 -16.93
N GLN A 735 25.37 -7.55 -17.44
CA GLN A 735 25.70 -7.22 -18.82
C GLN A 735 26.64 -8.28 -19.41
N ALA A 736 26.34 -8.78 -20.62
CA ALA A 736 27.11 -9.83 -21.28
C ALA A 736 27.18 -9.65 -22.80
N GLU A 737 28.25 -10.13 -23.41
CA GLU A 737 28.20 -10.49 -24.83
C GLU A 737 27.38 -11.78 -24.96
N TYR A 738 26.64 -11.95 -26.08
CA TYR A 738 25.77 -13.12 -26.23
C TYR A 738 25.75 -13.69 -27.65
N SER A 739 25.55 -15.00 -27.76
CA SER A 739 25.30 -15.70 -29.03
C SER A 739 24.18 -16.74 -28.87
N VAL A 740 23.52 -17.09 -29.97
CA VAL A 740 22.40 -18.03 -30.00
C VAL A 740 22.75 -19.14 -30.96
N ASP A 741 22.54 -20.39 -30.56
CA ASP A 741 22.77 -21.59 -31.40
C ASP A 741 24.15 -21.59 -32.06
N ASP A 742 25.16 -21.12 -31.31
CA ASP A 742 26.56 -20.98 -31.71
C ASP A 742 26.78 -20.05 -32.93
N GLU A 743 25.87 -19.08 -33.14
CA GLU A 743 26.07 -17.91 -34.02
C GLU A 743 27.23 -17.01 -33.52
N THR A 744 27.54 -15.95 -34.28
CA THR A 744 28.54 -14.96 -33.87
C THR A 744 28.10 -14.22 -32.61
N TYR A 745 29.03 -13.97 -31.69
CA TYR A 745 28.77 -13.14 -30.51
C TYR A 745 28.38 -11.71 -30.92
N MET A 746 27.29 -11.23 -30.33
CA MET A 746 26.86 -9.84 -30.41
C MET A 746 27.51 -9.02 -29.29
N ASP A 747 27.51 -7.70 -29.49
CA ASP A 747 28.05 -6.72 -28.54
C ASP A 747 27.41 -6.85 -27.15
N LYS A 748 28.16 -6.41 -26.14
CA LYS A 748 27.73 -6.37 -24.73
C LYS A 748 26.37 -5.70 -24.59
N GLU A 749 25.43 -6.36 -23.91
CA GLU A 749 24.09 -5.86 -23.65
C GLU A 749 23.61 -6.28 -22.25
N GLU A 750 22.66 -5.53 -21.69
CA GLU A 750 21.99 -5.85 -20.43
C GLU A 750 21.12 -7.14 -20.54
N ILE A 751 21.11 -7.96 -19.49
CA ILE A 751 20.54 -9.32 -19.50
C ILE A 751 19.03 -9.34 -19.81
N LEU A 752 18.21 -8.46 -19.24
CA LEU A 752 16.78 -8.40 -19.52
C LEU A 752 16.50 -7.91 -20.96
N LYS A 753 17.31 -6.99 -21.48
CA LYS A 753 17.26 -6.59 -22.90
C LYS A 753 17.65 -7.74 -23.84
N ILE A 754 18.60 -8.59 -23.44
CA ILE A 754 18.90 -9.84 -24.17
C ILE A 754 17.66 -10.74 -24.17
N ASP A 755 17.02 -10.96 -23.01
CA ASP A 755 15.81 -11.78 -22.91
C ASP A 755 14.68 -11.27 -23.83
N GLU A 756 14.42 -9.96 -23.83
CA GLU A 756 13.39 -9.35 -24.69
C GLU A 756 13.68 -9.53 -26.19
N LYS A 757 14.94 -9.30 -26.60
CA LYS A 757 15.37 -9.53 -28.00
C LYS A 757 15.21 -11.00 -28.39
N MET A 758 15.58 -11.92 -27.49
CA MET A 758 15.48 -13.36 -27.71
C MET A 758 14.03 -13.82 -27.84
N ARG A 759 13.17 -13.42 -26.91
CA ARG A 759 11.75 -13.75 -26.96
C ARG A 759 11.09 -13.26 -28.24
N LYS A 760 11.41 -12.03 -28.64
CA LYS A 760 10.94 -11.46 -29.91
C LYS A 760 11.45 -12.23 -31.14
N LYS A 761 12.73 -12.60 -31.18
CA LYS A 761 13.33 -13.38 -32.29
C LYS A 761 12.68 -14.77 -32.43
N LEU A 762 12.41 -15.44 -31.31
CA LEU A 762 11.87 -16.80 -31.26
C LEU A 762 10.33 -16.86 -31.23
N GLY A 763 9.66 -15.71 -31.17
CA GLY A 763 8.21 -15.63 -31.00
C GLY A 763 7.73 -16.23 -29.68
N TYR A 764 8.54 -16.17 -28.62
CA TYR A 764 8.14 -16.52 -27.26
C TYR A 764 7.37 -15.37 -26.63
N ARG A 765 6.52 -15.68 -25.64
CA ARG A 765 5.81 -14.64 -24.89
C ARG A 765 6.78 -13.70 -24.18
N ALA A 766 6.48 -12.41 -24.26
CA ALA A 766 7.20 -11.38 -23.52
C ALA A 766 7.00 -11.55 -22.02
N ARG A 767 8.05 -11.28 -21.25
CA ARG A 767 7.98 -11.13 -19.80
C ARG A 767 7.76 -9.66 -19.48
N SER A 768 6.75 -9.38 -18.69
CA SER A 768 6.37 -8.02 -18.29
C SER A 768 5.46 -8.11 -17.09
N PHE A 769 5.10 -6.95 -16.53
CA PHE A 769 4.02 -6.82 -15.55
C PHE A 769 2.77 -7.62 -15.97
N ASN A 770 2.38 -7.54 -17.25
CA ASN A 770 1.16 -8.16 -17.76
C ASN A 770 1.25 -9.66 -18.05
N MET A 771 2.35 -10.33 -17.68
CA MET A 771 2.48 -11.76 -17.95
C MET A 771 1.39 -12.56 -17.24
N ALA A 772 0.97 -13.65 -17.86
CA ALA A 772 0.11 -14.60 -17.18
C ALA A 772 0.91 -15.52 -16.26
N GLN A 773 0.22 -16.19 -15.34
CA GLN A 773 0.88 -17.12 -14.44
C GLN A 773 1.48 -18.32 -15.20
N PRO A 774 2.68 -18.79 -14.82
CA PRO A 774 3.32 -19.93 -15.46
C PRO A 774 2.43 -21.17 -15.61
N TYR A 775 1.58 -21.47 -14.61
CA TYR A 775 0.70 -22.63 -14.64
C TYR A 775 -0.41 -22.58 -15.71
N SER A 776 -0.75 -21.39 -16.21
CA SER A 776 -1.95 -21.17 -17.01
C SER A 776 -1.79 -21.48 -18.51
N TYR A 777 -0.57 -21.75 -18.98
CA TYR A 777 -0.29 -21.99 -20.40
C TYR A 777 0.65 -23.18 -20.62
N ILE A 778 0.51 -23.77 -21.81
CA ILE A 778 1.45 -24.77 -22.32
C ILE A 778 2.59 -24.01 -23.01
N ASN A 779 3.82 -24.24 -22.56
CA ASN A 779 5.00 -23.63 -23.16
C ASN A 779 5.33 -24.27 -24.51
N LYS A 780 5.97 -23.50 -25.40
CA LYS A 780 6.61 -24.07 -26.58
C LYS A 780 7.76 -24.99 -26.16
N ASP A 781 7.84 -26.15 -26.82
CA ASP A 781 8.87 -27.17 -26.56
C ASP A 781 10.22 -26.87 -27.27
N GLU A 782 10.29 -25.81 -28.06
CA GLU A 782 11.51 -25.41 -28.77
C GLU A 782 12.61 -25.00 -27.77
N GLU A 783 13.80 -25.58 -27.94
CA GLU A 783 14.98 -25.31 -27.12
C GLU A 783 16.08 -24.73 -28.00
N HIS A 784 16.67 -23.62 -27.54
CA HIS A 784 17.82 -22.98 -28.14
C HIS A 784 18.98 -22.95 -27.14
N GLN A 785 20.20 -22.81 -27.64
CA GLN A 785 21.37 -22.60 -26.78
C GLN A 785 21.72 -21.12 -26.76
N LEU A 786 21.52 -20.45 -25.62
CA LEU A 786 21.96 -19.07 -25.40
C LEU A 786 23.31 -19.10 -24.68
N ASN A 787 24.36 -18.59 -25.31
CA ASN A 787 25.66 -18.45 -24.69
C ASN A 787 25.84 -16.99 -24.23
N LEU A 788 26.09 -16.79 -22.95
CA LEU A 788 26.51 -15.50 -22.38
C LEU A 788 28.02 -15.54 -22.10
N ARG A 789 28.71 -14.42 -22.33
CA ARG A 789 30.12 -14.23 -21.99
C ARG A 789 30.30 -12.95 -21.18
N PHE A 790 30.87 -13.10 -20.00
CA PHE A 790 31.19 -12.02 -19.08
C PHE A 790 32.72 -11.83 -19.00
N SER A 791 33.16 -10.59 -19.15
CA SER A 791 34.56 -10.19 -18.94
C SER A 791 34.70 -9.57 -17.55
N ILE A 792 35.48 -10.23 -16.69
CA ILE A 792 35.63 -9.88 -15.27
C ILE A 792 37.06 -9.39 -15.03
N GLU A 793 37.21 -8.10 -14.72
CA GLU A 793 38.50 -7.51 -14.39
C GLU A 793 38.84 -7.72 -12.92
N SER A 794 39.98 -8.36 -12.65
CA SER A 794 40.49 -8.60 -11.30
C SER A 794 41.88 -7.98 -11.11
N ALA A 795 42.04 -7.10 -10.13
CA ALA A 795 43.32 -6.47 -9.79
C ALA A 795 44.28 -7.42 -9.04
N CYS A 796 43.79 -8.56 -8.54
CA CYS A 796 44.56 -9.54 -7.78
C CYS A 796 44.16 -10.99 -8.14
N ASN A 797 44.91 -11.96 -7.61
CA ASN A 797 44.52 -13.37 -7.68
C ASN A 797 43.59 -13.69 -6.50
N LEU A 798 42.47 -14.35 -6.77
CA LEU A 798 41.51 -14.79 -5.75
C LEU A 798 41.35 -16.30 -5.81
N GLU A 799 41.44 -16.94 -4.65
CA GLU A 799 41.44 -18.39 -4.53
C GLU A 799 40.03 -18.99 -4.41
N ASN A 800 39.13 -18.27 -3.74
CA ASN A 800 37.79 -18.75 -3.40
C ASN A 800 36.74 -17.76 -3.88
N VAL A 801 36.26 -17.97 -5.11
CA VAL A 801 35.14 -17.22 -5.68
C VAL A 801 33.98 -18.18 -5.90
N TYR A 802 32.78 -17.68 -5.63
CA TYR A 802 31.52 -18.38 -5.82
C TYR A 802 30.67 -17.64 -6.86
N LEU A 803 29.78 -18.36 -7.51
CA LEU A 803 28.78 -17.81 -8.42
C LEU A 803 27.39 -18.15 -7.87
N ALA A 804 26.49 -17.17 -7.84
CA ALA A 804 25.09 -17.38 -7.56
C ALA A 804 24.23 -17.14 -8.80
N LEU A 805 23.33 -18.08 -9.10
CA LEU A 805 22.45 -18.07 -10.28
C LEU A 805 21.22 -18.96 -10.05
N GLU A 806 20.12 -18.68 -10.76
CA GLU A 806 18.85 -19.42 -10.63
C GLU A 806 18.85 -20.73 -11.44
N GLU A 807 19.20 -20.66 -12.72
CA GLU A 807 19.05 -21.78 -13.68
C GLU A 807 20.27 -22.74 -13.68
N VAL A 808 20.72 -23.22 -12.50
CA VAL A 808 21.95 -24.05 -12.38
C VAL A 808 21.88 -25.32 -13.22
N GLU A 809 20.76 -26.04 -13.19
CA GLU A 809 20.62 -27.31 -13.92
C GLU A 809 20.67 -27.10 -15.44
N ASN A 810 20.11 -25.99 -15.91
CA ASN A 810 20.00 -25.63 -17.32
C ASN A 810 21.22 -24.87 -17.88
N THR A 811 22.18 -24.52 -17.02
CA THR A 811 23.36 -23.72 -17.41
C THR A 811 24.64 -24.55 -17.34
N SER A 812 25.43 -24.60 -18.41
CA SER A 812 26.81 -25.11 -18.39
C SER A 812 27.79 -23.95 -18.27
N LEU A 813 28.77 -24.05 -17.37
CA LEU A 813 29.65 -22.94 -17.02
C LEU A 813 31.10 -23.24 -17.35
N PHE A 814 31.81 -22.24 -17.86
CA PHE A 814 33.24 -22.29 -18.16
C PHE A 814 33.92 -21.03 -17.63
N LEU A 815 35.01 -21.20 -16.88
CA LEU A 815 35.85 -20.10 -16.42
C LEU A 815 37.20 -20.21 -17.11
N ASN A 816 37.60 -19.17 -17.85
CA ASN A 816 38.83 -19.13 -18.63
C ASN A 816 38.98 -20.36 -19.56
N GLY A 817 37.86 -20.77 -20.17
CA GLY A 817 37.75 -21.94 -21.05
C GLY A 817 37.75 -23.30 -20.33
N GLN A 818 37.85 -23.35 -19.00
CA GLN A 818 37.79 -24.59 -18.22
C GLN A 818 36.37 -24.83 -17.68
N PRO A 819 35.81 -26.04 -17.79
CA PRO A 819 34.48 -26.33 -17.27
C PRO A 819 34.44 -26.19 -15.75
N VAL A 820 33.39 -25.55 -15.23
CA VAL A 820 33.15 -25.37 -13.80
C VAL A 820 32.29 -26.51 -13.27
N ASN A 821 32.67 -27.07 -12.11
CA ASN A 821 31.85 -28.08 -11.44
C ASN A 821 30.67 -27.39 -10.72
N LYS A 822 29.44 -27.72 -11.13
CA LYS A 822 28.20 -27.10 -10.65
C LYS A 822 27.70 -27.67 -9.32
N THR A 823 28.59 -28.07 -8.41
CA THR A 823 28.17 -28.53 -7.08
C THR A 823 27.60 -27.36 -6.29
N VAL A 824 26.30 -27.42 -5.98
CA VAL A 824 25.62 -26.44 -5.12
C VAL A 824 26.14 -26.57 -3.69
N VAL A 825 26.62 -25.45 -3.14
CA VAL A 825 27.21 -25.33 -1.78
C VAL A 825 26.37 -24.42 -0.88
N GLY A 826 25.14 -24.12 -1.28
CA GLY A 826 24.17 -23.31 -0.55
C GLY A 826 23.37 -22.41 -1.49
N TRP A 827 22.85 -21.32 -0.95
CA TRP A 827 22.15 -20.27 -1.66
C TRP A 827 22.71 -18.90 -1.24
N TYR A 828 22.31 -17.84 -1.95
CA TYR A 828 22.77 -16.47 -1.65
C TYR A 828 21.76 -15.69 -0.79
N ILE A 829 20.72 -15.14 -1.40
CA ILE A 829 19.71 -14.26 -0.77
C ILE A 829 18.30 -14.85 -0.84
N ASP A 830 18.11 -15.90 -1.63
CA ASP A 830 16.87 -16.62 -1.84
C ASP A 830 17.19 -18.09 -2.08
N GLN A 831 16.32 -19.01 -1.65
CA GLN A 831 16.55 -20.45 -1.79
C GLN A 831 16.62 -20.93 -3.25
N GLU A 832 16.02 -20.17 -4.18
CA GLU A 832 16.07 -20.44 -5.62
C GLU A 832 17.26 -19.75 -6.33
N ILE A 833 18.12 -19.02 -5.59
CA ILE A 833 19.38 -18.46 -6.10
C ILE A 833 20.54 -19.27 -5.55
N TYR A 834 20.84 -20.36 -6.25
CA TYR A 834 21.84 -21.35 -5.84
C TYR A 834 23.25 -20.80 -5.92
N LYS A 835 24.06 -21.10 -4.90
CA LYS A 835 25.47 -20.74 -4.81
C LYS A 835 26.33 -21.95 -5.15
N ILE A 836 27.21 -21.81 -6.14
CA ILE A 836 28.19 -22.83 -6.53
C ILE A 836 29.62 -22.30 -6.32
N PHE A 837 30.58 -23.20 -6.13
CA PHE A 837 31.99 -22.83 -6.14
C PHE A 837 32.45 -22.59 -7.58
N LEU A 838 32.86 -21.36 -7.89
CA LEU A 838 33.29 -20.98 -9.23
C LEU A 838 34.77 -21.33 -9.45
N GLY A 839 35.61 -21.09 -8.45
CA GLY A 839 37.04 -21.37 -8.50
C GLY A 839 37.91 -20.13 -8.31
N LYS A 840 39.04 -20.09 -9.01
CA LYS A 840 40.04 -19.03 -8.88
C LYS A 840 39.86 -17.96 -9.96
N LEU A 841 39.93 -16.69 -9.57
CA LEU A 841 40.13 -15.60 -10.51
C LEU A 841 41.61 -15.23 -10.55
N HIS A 842 42.14 -15.07 -11.75
CA HIS A 842 43.50 -14.61 -11.96
C HIS A 842 43.55 -13.10 -12.02
N GLN A 843 44.69 -12.50 -11.66
CA GLN A 843 44.92 -11.09 -11.93
C GLN A 843 44.83 -10.81 -13.45
N GLY A 844 44.08 -9.76 -13.82
CA GLY A 844 43.73 -9.40 -15.19
C GLY A 844 42.29 -9.78 -15.55
N THR A 845 42.03 -9.88 -16.85
CA THR A 845 40.73 -10.26 -17.40
C THR A 845 40.47 -11.76 -17.24
N ASN A 846 39.35 -12.12 -16.63
CA ASN A 846 38.83 -13.48 -16.56
C ASN A 846 37.54 -13.56 -17.38
N ILE A 847 37.37 -14.67 -18.11
CA ILE A 847 36.20 -14.88 -18.96
C ILE A 847 35.32 -15.95 -18.34
N LEU A 848 34.08 -15.59 -17.98
CA LEU A 848 33.04 -16.52 -17.56
C LEU A 848 32.06 -16.71 -18.72
N GLU A 849 31.93 -17.94 -19.21
CA GLU A 849 30.95 -18.31 -20.22
C GLU A 849 29.84 -19.17 -19.60
N ALA A 850 28.59 -18.77 -19.82
CA ALA A 850 27.40 -19.49 -19.39
C ALA A 850 26.58 -19.92 -20.60
N LYS A 851 26.50 -21.23 -20.85
CA LYS A 851 25.68 -21.82 -21.91
C LYS A 851 24.35 -22.30 -21.34
N ILE A 852 23.29 -21.57 -21.63
CA ILE A 852 21.96 -21.74 -21.05
C ILE A 852 21.06 -22.44 -22.06
N LYS A 853 20.36 -23.49 -21.62
CA LYS A 853 19.23 -24.07 -22.35
C LYS A 853 18.06 -23.11 -22.29
N TYR A 854 17.81 -22.42 -23.39
CA TYR A 854 16.84 -21.34 -23.47
C TYR A 854 15.53 -21.83 -24.12
N ARG A 855 14.46 -21.79 -23.32
CA ARG A 855 13.08 -22.16 -23.67
C ARG A 855 12.15 -21.01 -23.29
N GLU A 856 10.88 -21.11 -23.67
CA GLU A 856 9.90 -20.04 -23.38
C GLU A 856 9.78 -19.74 -21.88
N ASN A 857 9.90 -20.75 -21.02
CA ASN A 857 9.81 -20.62 -19.57
C ASN A 857 11.15 -20.34 -18.85
N THR A 858 12.29 -20.32 -19.55
CA THR A 858 13.60 -20.05 -18.93
C THR A 858 13.64 -18.65 -18.32
N ASN A 859 14.08 -18.54 -17.06
CA ASN A 859 14.36 -17.25 -16.41
C ASN A 859 15.77 -16.78 -16.75
N LEU A 860 15.89 -15.84 -17.70
CA LEU A 860 17.17 -15.21 -17.98
C LEU A 860 17.39 -14.05 -17.01
N GLU A 861 18.29 -14.24 -16.05
CA GLU A 861 18.55 -13.30 -14.96
C GLU A 861 20.04 -13.00 -14.81
N ALA A 862 20.33 -11.86 -14.16
CA ALA A 862 21.67 -11.52 -13.74
C ALA A 862 22.27 -12.59 -12.79
N MET A 863 23.59 -12.73 -12.82
CA MET A 863 24.33 -13.62 -11.92
C MET A 863 25.15 -12.81 -10.91
N TYR A 864 25.60 -13.45 -9.83
CA TYR A 864 26.32 -12.77 -8.75
C TYR A 864 27.65 -13.46 -8.45
N LEU A 865 28.76 -12.76 -8.61
CA LEU A 865 30.04 -13.23 -8.08
C LEU A 865 30.10 -12.92 -6.60
N LEU A 866 30.48 -13.90 -5.79
CA LEU A 866 30.53 -13.79 -4.33
C LEU A 866 31.89 -14.21 -3.80
N GLY A 867 32.43 -13.46 -2.83
CA GLY A 867 33.65 -13.84 -2.12
C GLY A 867 34.18 -12.80 -1.15
N ASP A 868 35.35 -13.10 -0.58
CA ASP A 868 36.13 -12.20 0.27
C ASP A 868 37.02 -11.29 -0.61
N PHE A 869 36.41 -10.35 -1.32
CA PHE A 869 37.08 -9.39 -2.18
C PHE A 869 36.48 -7.99 -2.05
N SER A 870 37.13 -6.98 -2.62
CA SER A 870 36.53 -5.65 -2.84
C SER A 870 35.95 -5.53 -4.25
N VAL A 871 34.94 -4.69 -4.42
CA VAL A 871 34.36 -4.34 -5.73
C VAL A 871 34.29 -2.83 -5.86
N HIS A 872 34.79 -2.33 -6.99
CA HIS A 872 34.78 -0.92 -7.33
C HIS A 872 34.09 -0.70 -8.68
N VAL A 873 32.98 0.03 -8.66
CA VAL A 873 32.23 0.38 -9.88
C VAL A 873 32.91 1.55 -10.59
N LYS A 874 33.05 1.42 -11.91
CA LYS A 874 33.58 2.43 -12.83
C LYS A 874 32.59 2.56 -14.00
N LYS A 875 31.61 3.45 -13.87
CA LYS A 875 30.53 3.67 -14.87
C LYS A 875 29.68 2.42 -15.11
N ASP A 876 29.82 1.78 -16.28
CA ASP A 876 29.10 0.60 -16.76
C ASP A 876 29.90 -0.71 -16.56
N ALA A 877 30.95 -0.66 -15.74
CA ALA A 877 31.82 -1.79 -15.44
C ALA A 877 32.21 -1.77 -13.96
N PHE A 878 32.85 -2.86 -13.51
CA PHE A 878 33.43 -2.95 -12.17
C PHE A 878 34.80 -3.65 -12.22
N GLU A 879 35.57 -3.46 -11.16
CA GLU A 879 36.86 -4.13 -10.95
C GLU A 879 36.85 -4.81 -9.57
N ILE A 880 37.29 -6.08 -9.53
CA ILE A 880 37.45 -6.85 -8.31
C ILE A 880 38.86 -6.63 -7.75
N GLY A 881 38.99 -6.43 -6.44
CA GLY A 881 40.27 -6.21 -5.77
C GLY A 881 40.42 -6.98 -4.45
N GLU A 882 41.53 -6.75 -3.75
CA GLU A 882 41.76 -7.36 -2.44
C GLU A 882 40.77 -6.85 -1.40
N LYS A 883 40.35 -7.74 -0.49
CA LYS A 883 39.56 -7.36 0.68
C LYS A 883 40.37 -6.39 1.55
N LYS A 884 39.73 -5.32 2.03
CA LYS A 884 40.34 -4.41 3.01
C LYS A 884 40.22 -4.99 4.42
N ASP A 885 41.18 -4.70 5.28
CA ASP A 885 41.15 -5.12 6.69
C ASP A 885 40.31 -4.17 7.58
N LEU A 886 40.18 -2.91 7.17
CA LEU A 886 39.54 -1.85 7.92
C LEU A 886 38.60 -1.03 7.04
N VAL A 887 37.54 -0.50 7.64
CA VAL A 887 36.59 0.44 7.04
C VAL A 887 36.52 1.73 7.84
N SER A 888 36.22 2.84 7.18
CA SER A 888 35.92 4.13 7.82
C SER A 888 34.41 4.29 8.05
N PHE A 889 34.06 5.15 9.00
CA PHE A 889 32.69 5.67 9.15
C PHE A 889 32.41 6.73 8.08
N GLU A 890 32.13 6.25 6.87
CA GLU A 890 31.76 7.03 5.69
C GLU A 890 30.94 6.14 4.73
N ASN A 891 30.68 6.62 3.51
CA ASN A 891 30.04 5.81 2.48
C ASN A 891 30.87 4.55 2.16
N LEU A 892 30.24 3.38 2.20
CA LEU A 892 30.85 2.10 1.83
C LEU A 892 31.04 1.97 0.32
N VAL A 893 30.22 2.67 -0.48
CA VAL A 893 30.49 2.87 -1.90
C VAL A 893 31.78 3.67 -2.05
N GLY A 894 32.72 3.16 -2.84
CA GLY A 894 34.09 3.66 -2.96
C GLY A 894 35.06 3.03 -1.96
N GLN A 895 34.57 2.35 -0.91
CA GLN A 895 35.40 1.57 0.00
C GLN A 895 35.57 0.10 -0.43
N GLY A 896 34.93 -0.33 -1.52
CA GLY A 896 35.06 -1.70 -2.04
C GLY A 896 33.79 -2.54 -1.86
N PHE A 897 32.65 -1.92 -1.57
CA PHE A 897 31.37 -2.58 -1.26
C PHE A 897 30.26 -2.01 -2.15
N ASP A 898 30.59 -1.64 -3.39
CA ASP A 898 29.74 -0.78 -4.21
C ASP A 898 28.37 -1.42 -4.55
N PHE A 899 28.33 -2.75 -4.72
CA PHE A 899 27.09 -3.52 -4.90
C PHE A 899 26.61 -4.23 -3.61
N TYR A 900 27.34 -4.10 -2.50
CA TYR A 900 27.00 -4.80 -1.27
C TYR A 900 25.65 -4.33 -0.73
N GLY A 901 24.81 -5.28 -0.37
CA GLY A 901 23.47 -4.99 0.16
C GLY A 901 23.15 -5.64 1.49
N GLY A 902 24.06 -6.46 2.04
CA GLY A 902 23.87 -7.22 3.28
C GLY A 902 24.23 -6.45 4.56
N ASN A 903 24.29 -7.15 5.69
CA ASN A 903 24.64 -6.55 6.97
C ASN A 903 26.16 -6.40 7.15
N ILE A 904 26.60 -5.30 7.75
CA ILE A 904 28.01 -5.05 8.08
C ILE A 904 28.17 -4.69 9.56
N ARG A 905 29.15 -5.34 10.20
CA ARG A 905 29.48 -5.15 11.62
C ARG A 905 30.73 -4.28 11.72
N TYR A 906 30.63 -3.11 12.33
CA TYR A 906 31.76 -2.23 12.66
C TYR A 906 32.25 -2.56 14.08
N ILE A 907 33.51 -3.00 14.21
CA ILE A 907 34.04 -3.58 15.44
C ILE A 907 35.23 -2.76 15.95
N PHE A 908 35.10 -2.22 17.17
CA PHE A 908 36.16 -1.46 17.81
C PHE A 908 36.06 -1.56 19.32
N ASP A 909 37.16 -1.21 19.99
CA ASP A 909 37.23 -1.22 21.44
C ASP A 909 37.13 0.20 22.00
N ILE A 910 36.52 0.34 23.17
CA ILE A 910 36.57 1.55 23.98
C ILE A 910 37.11 1.22 25.37
N ASP A 911 37.82 2.17 25.98
CA ASP A 911 38.22 2.11 27.39
C ASP A 911 37.37 3.11 28.16
N CYS A 912 36.68 2.64 29.19
CA CYS A 912 35.67 3.42 29.88
C CYS A 912 35.58 3.08 31.38
N PRO A 913 35.31 4.09 32.23
CA PRO A 913 35.00 3.86 33.64
C PRO A 913 33.68 3.10 33.79
N SER A 914 33.43 2.58 35.00
CA SER A 914 32.12 2.00 35.32
C SER A 914 31.03 3.07 35.25
N GLY A 915 29.91 2.79 34.58
CA GLY A 915 28.87 3.80 34.37
C GLY A 915 27.78 3.40 33.38
N ASN A 916 27.18 4.39 32.73
CA ASN A 916 26.19 4.18 31.67
C ASN A 916 26.81 4.55 30.33
N LEU A 917 26.66 3.70 29.32
CA LEU A 917 27.14 3.97 27.98
C LEU A 917 26.00 4.52 27.12
N ARG A 918 26.19 5.70 26.55
CA ARG A 918 25.29 6.29 25.55
C ARG A 918 25.97 6.34 24.20
N ILE A 919 25.39 5.69 23.20
CA ILE A 919 25.89 5.64 21.82
C ILE A 919 24.90 6.42 20.94
N HIS A 920 25.37 7.43 20.23
CA HIS A 920 24.56 8.27 19.34
C HIS A 920 25.04 8.13 17.89
N ILE A 921 24.13 7.80 16.96
CA ILE A 921 24.41 7.48 15.55
C ILE A 921 23.37 8.14 14.64
N PRO A 922 23.48 9.45 14.38
CA PRO A 922 22.44 10.19 13.66
C PRO A 922 22.41 9.90 12.15
N LYS A 923 23.56 9.60 11.54
CA LYS A 923 23.69 9.48 10.08
C LYS A 923 24.12 8.08 9.65
N TYR A 924 23.16 7.33 9.12
CA TYR A 924 23.38 6.03 8.50
C TYR A 924 22.59 5.90 7.18
N ARG A 925 23.03 4.99 6.32
CA ARG A 925 22.36 4.58 5.08
C ARG A 925 22.27 3.07 5.06
N GLY A 926 21.10 2.58 5.42
CA GLY A 926 20.74 1.19 5.72
C GLY A 926 19.36 1.22 6.40
N SER A 927 18.83 0.07 6.79
CA SER A 927 17.48 0.02 7.37
C SER A 927 17.41 0.42 8.84
N CYS A 928 18.45 0.09 9.63
CA CYS A 928 18.60 0.45 11.05
C CYS A 928 20.01 0.10 11.55
N VAL A 929 20.33 0.48 12.78
CA VAL A 929 21.60 0.12 13.44
C VAL A 929 21.35 -0.69 14.71
N GLY A 930 21.86 -1.91 14.77
CA GLY A 930 21.91 -2.74 15.97
C GLY A 930 23.19 -2.51 16.78
N ILE A 931 23.13 -2.85 18.07
CA ILE A 931 24.26 -2.73 19.00
C ILE A 931 24.57 -4.09 19.61
N GLU A 932 25.85 -4.41 19.73
CA GLU A 932 26.37 -5.53 20.52
C GLU A 932 27.54 -5.03 21.37
N ILE A 933 27.53 -5.41 22.64
CA ILE A 933 28.53 -5.00 23.65
C ILE A 933 29.08 -6.27 24.29
N ASP A 934 30.40 -6.46 24.24
CA ASP A 934 31.11 -7.64 24.78
C ASP A 934 30.51 -8.99 24.34
N GLY A 935 30.14 -9.10 23.07
CA GLY A 935 29.53 -10.31 22.50
C GLY A 935 28.04 -10.48 22.78
N VAL A 936 27.40 -9.55 23.49
CA VAL A 936 25.97 -9.58 23.81
C VAL A 936 25.20 -8.63 22.90
N LYS A 937 24.44 -9.21 21.96
CA LYS A 937 23.53 -8.47 21.07
C LYS A 937 22.35 -7.90 21.83
N GLN A 938 22.07 -6.63 21.62
CA GLN A 938 20.97 -5.91 22.26
C GLN A 938 19.68 -6.13 21.47
N SER A 939 18.54 -6.18 22.17
CA SER A 939 17.23 -6.40 21.54
C SER A 939 16.71 -5.17 20.80
N GLN A 940 17.13 -3.97 21.22
CA GLN A 940 16.73 -2.71 20.58
C GLN A 940 17.66 -2.38 19.41
N CYS A 941 17.08 -1.78 18.38
CA CYS A 941 17.82 -1.14 17.30
C CYS A 941 17.64 0.37 17.36
N ILE A 942 18.53 1.10 16.73
CA ILE A 942 18.39 2.53 16.50
C ILE A 942 17.64 2.71 15.18
N ILE A 943 16.38 3.15 15.26
CA ILE A 943 15.55 3.45 14.09
C ILE A 943 15.10 4.91 14.08
N GLN A 944 14.84 5.52 15.23
CA GLN A 944 14.24 6.86 15.34
C GLN A 944 15.07 7.80 16.22
N ALA A 945 14.82 9.11 16.07
CA ALA A 945 15.40 10.14 16.92
C ALA A 945 15.10 9.87 18.40
N PRO A 946 16.06 10.12 19.32
CA PRO A 946 17.33 10.85 19.14
C PRO A 946 18.47 10.04 18.49
N PHE A 947 18.20 8.87 17.92
CA PHE A 947 19.21 7.95 17.39
C PHE A 947 20.26 7.53 18.43
N GLU A 948 19.78 7.27 19.65
CA GLU A 948 20.61 6.90 20.78
C GLU A 948 20.28 5.51 21.30
N PHE A 949 21.31 4.83 21.77
CA PHE A 949 21.20 3.62 22.57
C PHE A 949 21.83 3.86 23.94
N LEU A 950 21.12 3.49 25.00
CA LEU A 950 21.58 3.60 26.39
C LEU A 950 21.77 2.20 27.00
N PHE A 951 23.01 1.88 27.36
CA PHE A 951 23.35 0.70 28.13
C PHE A 951 23.69 1.09 29.57
N THR A 952 23.14 0.38 30.55
CA THR A 952 23.34 0.69 31.97
C THR A 952 24.25 -0.34 32.64
N ASN A 953 24.93 0.08 33.71
CA ASN A 953 25.78 -0.79 34.53
C ASN A 953 27.00 -1.38 33.80
N LEU A 954 27.66 -0.57 32.96
CA LEU A 954 28.94 -0.92 32.37
C LEU A 954 30.03 -1.02 33.46
N THR A 955 30.89 -2.03 33.38
CA THR A 955 32.02 -2.19 34.30
C THR A 955 33.19 -1.29 33.90
N ASN A 956 34.15 -1.10 34.82
CA ASN A 956 35.38 -0.37 34.48
C ASN A 956 36.32 -1.26 33.66
N GLY A 957 36.74 -0.81 32.47
CA GLY A 957 37.74 -1.49 31.66
C GLY A 957 37.56 -1.30 30.16
N LYS A 958 38.15 -2.23 29.41
CA LYS A 958 38.07 -2.27 27.95
C LYS A 958 36.85 -3.08 27.52
N HIS A 959 36.03 -2.50 26.65
CA HIS A 959 34.79 -3.08 26.13
C HIS A 959 34.81 -3.13 24.61
N GLU A 960 34.36 -4.25 24.02
CA GLU A 960 34.20 -4.38 22.57
C GLU A 960 32.80 -3.88 22.18
N ILE A 961 32.77 -2.90 21.27
CA ILE A 961 31.54 -2.34 20.71
C ILE A 961 31.43 -2.80 19.27
N VAL A 962 30.27 -3.37 18.95
CA VAL A 962 29.90 -3.78 17.60
C VAL A 962 28.65 -3.01 17.17
N LEU A 963 28.79 -2.19 16.13
CA LEU A 963 27.66 -1.51 15.48
C LEU A 963 27.28 -2.31 14.24
N ILE A 964 26.06 -2.84 14.21
CA ILE A 964 25.55 -3.66 13.11
C ILE A 964 24.69 -2.77 12.24
N LEU A 965 25.18 -2.35 11.08
CA LEU A 965 24.34 -1.70 10.10
C LEU A 965 23.57 -2.77 9.33
N TYR A 966 22.25 -2.74 9.44
CA TYR A 966 21.42 -3.62 8.64
C TYR A 966 21.25 -3.04 7.24
N GLY A 967 21.69 -3.78 6.21
CA GLY A 967 21.70 -3.33 4.83
C GLY A 967 20.32 -3.34 4.18
N ASN A 968 20.21 -2.90 2.93
CA ASN A 968 18.91 -2.69 2.28
C ASN A 968 18.79 -3.29 0.88
N ARG A 969 19.84 -3.91 0.30
CA ARG A 969 19.84 -4.53 -1.05
C ARG A 969 19.63 -3.61 -2.25
N PHE A 970 19.51 -2.30 -2.08
CA PHE A 970 19.28 -1.40 -3.22
C PHE A 970 20.34 -1.59 -4.31
N ASN A 971 21.62 -1.52 -3.93
CA ASN A 971 22.73 -1.69 -4.87
C ASN A 971 22.92 -3.14 -5.37
N THR A 972 22.12 -4.10 -4.91
CA THR A 972 22.21 -5.50 -5.30
C THR A 972 21.06 -5.92 -6.23
N LEU A 973 19.85 -5.39 -6.01
CA LEU A 973 18.62 -5.87 -6.65
C LEU A 973 17.78 -4.79 -7.36
N SER A 974 18.03 -3.50 -7.11
CA SER A 974 17.16 -2.44 -7.64
C SER A 974 17.33 -2.23 -9.15
N HIS A 975 16.57 -1.29 -9.71
CA HIS A 975 16.63 -0.83 -11.10
C HIS A 975 17.90 0.02 -11.35
N LEU A 976 19.09 -0.60 -11.29
CA LEU A 976 20.38 0.11 -11.33
C LEU A 976 20.70 0.81 -12.66
N HIS A 977 19.87 0.64 -13.69
CA HIS A 977 20.03 1.25 -15.02
C HIS A 977 18.95 2.28 -15.35
N ASP A 978 18.04 2.57 -14.41
CA ASP A 978 17.06 3.64 -14.55
C ASP A 978 17.74 5.00 -14.38
N ALA A 979 17.63 5.86 -15.38
CA ALA A 979 18.21 7.21 -15.37
C ALA A 979 17.23 8.27 -14.81
N CYS A 980 15.97 7.91 -14.55
CA CYS A 980 14.96 8.80 -14.01
C CYS A 980 15.10 8.97 -12.48
N LYS A 981 15.42 10.18 -12.03
CA LYS A 981 15.53 10.48 -10.58
C LYS A 981 14.18 10.72 -9.90
N GLU A 982 13.12 11.01 -10.66
CA GLU A 982 11.79 11.24 -10.08
C GLU A 982 11.18 9.95 -9.51
N ASP A 983 11.64 8.80 -10.00
CA ASP A 983 11.20 7.47 -9.55
C ASP A 983 12.00 6.95 -8.34
N ASP A 984 12.99 7.70 -7.82
CA ASP A 984 13.90 7.23 -6.78
C ASP A 984 13.20 6.80 -5.47
N CYS A 985 11.98 7.27 -5.18
CA CYS A 985 11.22 6.88 -4.00
C CYS A 985 10.18 5.78 -4.24
N ARG A 986 9.96 5.36 -5.50
CA ARG A 986 8.92 4.40 -5.89
C ARG A 986 9.54 3.22 -6.65
N SER A 987 8.92 2.05 -6.58
CA SER A 987 9.47 0.86 -7.21
C SER A 987 8.37 -0.07 -7.73
N PHE A 988 8.26 -0.16 -9.05
CA PHE A 988 7.31 -1.02 -9.74
C PHE A 988 7.99 -1.76 -10.91
N PRO A 989 7.42 -2.89 -11.39
CA PRO A 989 8.12 -3.80 -12.31
C PRO A 989 8.70 -3.18 -13.60
N LEU A 990 8.10 -2.09 -14.08
CA LEU A 990 8.50 -1.43 -15.33
C LEU A 990 9.84 -0.70 -15.24
N LEU A 991 10.33 -0.37 -14.03
CA LEU A 991 11.59 0.38 -13.86
C LEU A 991 12.84 -0.41 -14.29
N TRP A 992 12.76 -1.74 -14.37
CA TRP A 992 13.85 -2.58 -14.89
C TRP A 992 13.91 -2.62 -16.42
N ARG A 993 12.93 -2.02 -17.09
CA ARG A 993 12.73 -2.08 -18.55
C ARG A 993 12.54 -0.68 -19.14
N THR A 994 13.15 0.33 -18.52
CA THR A 994 13.14 1.68 -19.08
C THR A 994 13.87 1.71 -20.42
N GLU A 995 13.47 2.65 -21.29
CA GLU A 995 14.04 2.85 -22.61
C GLU A 995 14.33 4.34 -22.84
N GLY A 996 15.10 4.65 -23.89
CA GLY A 996 15.36 6.01 -24.32
C GLY A 996 16.13 6.83 -23.28
N GLU A 997 15.63 8.02 -22.95
CA GLU A 997 16.28 8.95 -22.02
C GLU A 997 16.20 8.49 -20.55
N ASN A 998 15.29 7.57 -20.22
CA ASN A 998 15.11 7.04 -18.87
C ASN A 998 16.00 5.82 -18.59
N TRP A 999 16.93 5.48 -19.50
CA TRP A 999 17.76 4.29 -19.37
C TRP A 999 19.23 4.61 -19.63
N THR A 1000 20.13 3.95 -18.88
CA THR A 1000 21.58 4.06 -19.07
C THR A 1000 22.31 2.71 -18.88
N TYR A 1001 23.51 2.57 -19.47
CA TYR A 1001 24.44 1.47 -19.17
C TYR A 1001 25.21 1.68 -17.85
N GLU A 1002 25.30 2.92 -17.35
CA GLU A 1002 26.03 3.22 -16.12
C GLU A 1002 25.23 2.93 -14.85
N TYR A 1003 25.84 2.23 -13.90
CA TYR A 1003 25.19 1.87 -12.65
C TYR A 1003 24.81 3.08 -11.79
N GLN A 1004 23.53 3.16 -11.43
CA GLN A 1004 22.97 4.13 -10.48
C GLN A 1004 22.97 3.54 -9.06
N ILE A 1005 24.14 3.54 -8.41
CA ILE A 1005 24.30 3.06 -7.03
C ILE A 1005 24.07 4.14 -5.98
N ARG A 1006 23.55 3.75 -4.80
CA ARG A 1006 23.25 4.65 -3.68
C ARG A 1006 24.27 4.53 -2.54
N PRO A 1007 24.45 5.59 -1.73
CA PRO A 1007 25.25 5.50 -0.52
C PRO A 1007 24.75 4.44 0.46
N MET A 1008 25.68 3.76 1.14
CA MET A 1008 25.41 2.77 2.19
C MET A 1008 26.47 2.91 3.28
N GLY A 1009 26.15 2.67 4.55
CA GLY A 1009 27.13 2.74 5.63
C GLY A 1009 26.69 3.55 6.85
N ILE A 1010 27.45 3.48 7.93
CA ILE A 1010 27.41 4.50 8.99
C ILE A 1010 28.22 5.69 8.47
N ILE A 1011 27.51 6.75 8.07
CA ILE A 1011 28.07 7.88 7.30
C ILE A 1011 28.83 8.86 8.19
N GLU A 1012 28.41 8.99 9.45
CA GLU A 1012 29.09 9.81 10.44
C GLU A 1012 29.59 8.94 11.59
N LYS A 1013 30.82 9.22 12.02
CA LYS A 1013 31.44 8.57 13.17
C LYS A 1013 30.55 8.66 14.42
N PRO A 1014 30.26 7.54 15.10
CA PRO A 1014 29.35 7.53 16.25
C PRO A 1014 29.93 8.35 17.41
N GLN A 1015 29.04 8.96 18.19
CA GLN A 1015 29.42 9.65 19.42
C GLN A 1015 29.12 8.77 20.62
N ILE A 1016 30.15 8.48 21.43
CA ILE A 1016 30.02 7.63 22.60
C ILE A 1016 30.31 8.44 23.86
N PHE A 1017 29.42 8.35 24.83
CA PHE A 1017 29.50 9.00 26.14
C PHE A 1017 29.39 7.97 27.25
N VAL A 1018 30.20 8.15 28.31
CA VAL A 1018 30.23 7.31 29.51
C VAL A 1018 29.99 8.15 30.77
#